data_AF-A0A2J5HIQ2-F1
#
_entry.id   AF-A0A2J5HIQ2-F1
#
_cell.length_a   1.000
_cell.length_b   1.000
_cell.length_c   1.000
_cell.angle_alpha   90.00
_cell.angle_beta   90.00
_cell.angle_gamma   90.00
#
_symmetry.space_group_name_H-M   'P 1'
#
loop_
_entity.id
_entity.type
_entity.pdbx_description
1 polymer ?
#
loop_
_entity_poly.entity_id
_entity_poly.type
_entity_poly.pdbx_seq_one_letter_code
_entity_poly.pdbx_strand_id
1 'polypeptide(L)'
;MADVSVLFLANSEHGQTNIILAMTHELLVRGDVDVHIASFPALQKRLEKLLSDNSDAYNDTFRSRVHFHSLRGPSNTDVFIRTGKRGAFHPPGYHGAVLGFLSLCEDIWGWTEEEYVDIYHCCMDIIKSVQPSVIAADFFFLMGRDAAFNAGYTAILINTTSLTHIVLGLQKGSAALWKYPLPGTGFPYPLPWHQVPFNTLAVLKTAKMYHGSGRRREIRDWHRFHLTPALKELDWPMDVPDNILPCGPILLPTASVEKQDPEMAAWLNRRPTILVNLGTLYAPDPQVAENIATGLKSFFDSWKGEGVQVLWKLPPHPHDEDGIYHRAIRILQKEVDEDHARIQSWFQVEPMAMLRTGQITCSVHHGGANSWYEAIQNGVPHVILPAWQDCYENAARAEWLGIGVYGNRSRAPNIDGKELSKALFKVMSNRSYKDKSVELSKLCHKKEGRVAGAEKIVEIARNPEKMSMEMPELNVGDPRCKLYEIKNHAGMALQTVDPPKPVGKNSPKPFHIGIAETILVTALCNTWFMLPLLGYSMLLVPRLRLIGLLYILYIKYVAKAHTTGTLPLRNDTFRTSWIWKMFAAYFPLRLYRSTQLSPGKQYVFGYHPHGVAFRGAMGALAADSAGFSQLFPGITNTLLVKDEFFYQPLLREYLLGAGAGGVSRSSCIRHLTKNGHDGRGMGSAITITVGGSREYNIAEPGTMGVVVKIRKGFIRVAVSTGAELVPVIGFGENELFDRVDVKSSRLLGPLAKLWEWSVGHKVAFSTGRFNIFCPHRKPLNVVVGKPIPVQQQRYDPDEKYIEELHFQYRVGLENLWDDWKAVFGVNRSVKFELVD
;
A
#
# COMPACT_ATOMS: atom_id res chain seq x y z
N MET A 1 24.55 -25.70 6.54
CA MET A 1 23.99 -24.35 6.78
C MET A 1 22.71 -24.26 6.00
N ALA A 2 21.62 -23.75 6.58
CA ALA A 2 20.36 -23.63 5.87
C ALA A 2 20.49 -22.56 4.78
N ASP A 3 19.98 -22.82 3.58
CA ASP A 3 20.01 -21.85 2.46
C ASP A 3 18.97 -20.72 2.64
N VAL A 4 18.11 -20.81 3.65
CA VAL A 4 17.00 -19.87 3.88
C VAL A 4 17.02 -19.36 5.31
N SER A 5 17.04 -18.03 5.47
CA SER A 5 16.91 -17.36 6.76
C SER A 5 15.68 -16.44 6.79
N VAL A 6 14.92 -16.49 7.89
CA VAL A 6 13.72 -15.70 8.12
C VAL A 6 13.93 -14.80 9.32
N LEU A 7 13.70 -13.49 9.16
CA LEU A 7 13.71 -12.54 10.29
C LEU A 7 12.29 -12.08 10.62
N PHE A 8 11.79 -12.43 11.79
CA PHE A 8 10.57 -11.85 12.35
C PHE A 8 10.89 -10.53 13.06
N LEU A 9 10.14 -9.48 12.75
CA LEU A 9 10.18 -8.19 13.47
C LEU A 9 8.83 -7.97 14.15
N ALA A 10 8.81 -7.94 15.48
CA ALA A 10 7.55 -7.96 16.22
C ALA A 10 7.59 -7.17 17.52
N ASN A 11 6.39 -6.77 17.98
CA ASN A 11 6.20 -6.41 19.38
C ASN A 11 6.28 -7.65 20.29
N SER A 12 6.03 -7.50 21.60
CA SER A 12 6.10 -8.59 22.59
C SER A 12 4.75 -9.10 23.11
N GLU A 13 3.64 -8.43 22.77
CA GLU A 13 2.32 -8.74 23.35
C GLU A 13 1.78 -10.09 22.90
N HIS A 14 1.11 -10.80 23.81
CA HIS A 14 0.59 -12.16 23.58
C HIS A 14 -0.32 -12.24 22.36
N GLY A 15 -1.25 -11.29 22.24
CA GLY A 15 -2.20 -11.21 21.14
C GLY A 15 -1.54 -11.17 19.76
N GLN A 16 -0.39 -10.49 19.66
CA GLN A 16 0.31 -10.24 18.39
C GLN A 16 1.34 -11.32 18.05
N THR A 17 2.01 -11.86 19.07
CA THR A 17 3.18 -12.74 18.87
C THR A 17 2.85 -14.23 18.86
N ASN A 18 1.65 -14.65 19.29
CA ASN A 18 1.23 -16.06 19.23
C ASN A 18 1.36 -16.64 17.82
N ILE A 19 0.98 -15.89 16.79
CA ILE A 19 1.07 -16.32 15.39
C ILE A 19 2.53 -16.43 14.91
N ILE A 20 3.41 -15.55 15.39
CA ILE A 20 4.85 -15.57 15.07
C ILE A 20 5.51 -16.78 15.70
N LEU A 21 5.21 -17.04 16.97
CA LEU A 21 5.66 -18.22 17.69
C LEU A 21 5.12 -19.52 17.05
N ALA A 22 3.87 -19.53 16.60
CA ALA A 22 3.28 -20.67 15.90
C ALA A 22 3.98 -20.96 14.57
N MET A 23 4.28 -19.93 13.76
CA MET A 23 5.04 -20.10 12.52
C MET A 23 6.50 -20.45 12.79
N THR A 24 7.11 -19.90 13.85
CA THR A 24 8.46 -20.26 14.30
C THR A 24 8.56 -21.76 14.58
N HIS A 25 7.59 -22.32 15.32
CA HIS A 25 7.53 -23.77 15.55
C HIS A 25 7.55 -24.55 14.24
N GLU A 26 6.68 -24.21 13.29
CA GLU A 26 6.61 -24.92 12.00
C GLU A 26 7.90 -24.79 11.18
N LEU A 27 8.51 -23.61 11.14
CA LEU A 27 9.80 -23.41 10.47
C LEU A 27 10.92 -24.25 11.11
N LEU A 28 10.89 -24.43 12.44
CA LEU A 28 11.86 -25.27 13.14
C LEU A 28 11.63 -26.76 12.91
N VAL A 29 10.37 -27.22 12.90
CA VAL A 29 9.97 -28.60 12.60
C VAL A 29 10.44 -29.01 11.20
N ARG A 30 10.34 -28.11 10.21
CA ARG A 30 10.82 -28.38 8.84
C ARG A 30 12.32 -28.70 8.76
N GLY A 31 13.12 -28.14 9.67
CA GLY A 31 14.55 -28.45 9.77
C GLY A 31 15.46 -27.76 8.74
N ASP A 32 14.92 -26.98 7.80
CA ASP A 32 15.65 -26.41 6.65
C ASP A 32 15.73 -24.87 6.63
N VAL A 33 15.39 -24.22 7.75
CA VAL A 33 15.33 -22.75 7.88
C VAL A 33 16.04 -22.27 9.15
N ASP A 34 16.81 -21.19 9.03
CA ASP A 34 17.32 -20.41 10.15
C ASP A 34 16.31 -19.31 10.51
N VAL A 35 15.86 -19.30 11.77
CA VAL A 35 14.79 -18.43 12.27
C VAL A 35 15.37 -17.40 13.23
N HIS A 36 15.27 -16.13 12.85
CA HIS A 36 15.64 -15.00 13.68
C HIS A 36 14.38 -14.26 14.15
N ILE A 37 14.33 -13.89 15.43
CA ILE A 37 13.22 -13.12 16.01
C ILE A 37 13.80 -11.87 16.67
N ALA A 38 13.49 -10.69 16.13
CA ALA A 38 13.77 -9.43 16.79
C ALA A 38 12.52 -8.90 17.49
N SER A 39 12.59 -8.81 18.82
CA SER A 39 11.48 -8.39 19.68
C SER A 39 12.00 -7.88 21.02
N PHE A 40 11.13 -7.29 21.83
CA PHE A 40 11.43 -6.91 23.22
C PHE A 40 11.67 -8.13 24.12
N PRO A 41 12.49 -8.01 25.19
CA PRO A 41 12.93 -9.13 26.04
C PRO A 41 11.81 -10.00 26.63
N ALA A 42 10.62 -9.44 26.84
CA ALA A 42 9.47 -10.17 27.36
C ALA A 42 9.07 -11.38 26.48
N LEU A 43 9.30 -11.33 25.17
CA LEU A 43 8.98 -12.44 24.26
C LEU A 43 9.95 -13.62 24.40
N GLN A 44 11.20 -13.39 24.80
CA GLN A 44 12.24 -14.42 24.86
C GLN A 44 11.85 -15.58 25.78
N LYS A 45 11.29 -15.29 26.96
CA LYS A 45 10.82 -16.32 27.91
C LYS A 45 9.73 -17.22 27.31
N ARG A 46 8.87 -16.65 26.45
CA ARG A 46 7.77 -17.37 25.80
C ARG A 46 8.28 -18.24 24.65
N LEU A 47 9.28 -17.75 23.91
CA LEU A 47 9.99 -18.58 22.94
C LEU A 47 10.64 -19.79 23.64
N GLU A 48 11.35 -19.58 24.75
CA GLU A 48 11.97 -20.68 25.48
C GLU A 48 10.96 -21.71 26.00
N LYS A 49 9.80 -21.25 26.52
CA LYS A 49 8.71 -22.15 26.92
C LYS A 49 8.21 -22.98 25.74
N LEU A 50 7.92 -22.36 24.60
CA LEU A 50 7.48 -23.05 23.38
C LEU A 50 8.49 -24.13 22.94
N LEU A 51 9.77 -23.79 22.96
CA LEU A 51 10.84 -24.69 22.56
C LEU A 51 10.99 -25.87 23.55
N SER A 52 10.86 -25.61 24.85
CA SER A 52 10.90 -26.64 25.90
C SER A 52 9.71 -27.59 25.82
N ASP A 53 8.49 -27.05 25.67
CA ASP A 53 7.27 -27.86 25.71
C ASP A 53 7.15 -28.81 24.50
N ASN A 54 7.73 -28.41 23.38
CA ASN A 54 7.67 -29.11 22.09
C ASN A 54 9.05 -29.62 21.63
N SER A 55 10.00 -29.84 22.54
CA SER A 55 11.36 -30.29 22.21
C SER A 55 11.38 -31.52 21.30
N ASP A 56 10.44 -32.44 21.53
CA ASP A 56 10.34 -33.73 20.84
C ASP A 56 9.93 -33.59 19.37
N ALA A 57 9.42 -32.41 18.96
CA ALA A 57 9.02 -32.12 17.59
C ALA A 57 10.16 -31.61 16.71
N TYR A 58 11.31 -31.25 17.30
CA TYR A 58 12.42 -30.64 16.58
C TYR A 58 13.59 -31.61 16.39
N ASN A 59 14.39 -31.39 15.34
CA ASN A 59 15.66 -32.11 15.15
C ASN A 59 16.73 -31.60 16.13
N ASP A 60 17.77 -32.39 16.39
CA ASP A 60 18.83 -32.05 17.36
C ASP A 60 19.55 -30.71 17.10
N THR A 61 19.48 -30.20 15.88
CA THR A 61 20.13 -28.94 15.46
C THR A 61 19.25 -27.70 15.64
N PHE A 62 17.99 -27.81 16.10
CA PHE A 62 17.08 -26.67 16.14
C PHE A 62 17.61 -25.49 16.97
N ARG A 63 18.34 -25.77 18.06
CA ARG A 63 18.94 -24.75 18.93
C ARG A 63 20.00 -23.90 18.23
N SER A 64 20.69 -24.43 17.22
CA SER A 64 21.65 -23.63 16.45
C SER A 64 20.99 -22.81 15.35
N ARG A 65 19.69 -23.01 15.08
CA ARG A 65 18.93 -22.36 14.00
C ARG A 65 17.94 -21.31 14.49
N VAL A 66 17.65 -21.26 15.79
CA VAL A 66 16.75 -20.26 16.38
C VAL A 66 17.54 -19.19 17.11
N HIS A 67 17.32 -17.93 16.75
CA HIS A 67 18.08 -16.81 17.28
C HIS A 67 17.15 -15.69 17.74
N PHE A 68 17.32 -15.24 18.98
CA PHE A 68 16.57 -14.11 19.53
C PHE A 68 17.46 -12.86 19.57
N HIS A 69 16.95 -11.77 19.00
CA HIS A 69 17.61 -10.45 18.98
C HIS A 69 16.78 -9.48 19.82
N SER A 70 17.33 -9.07 20.96
CA SER A 70 16.61 -8.15 21.86
C SER A 70 16.59 -6.73 21.30
N LEU A 71 15.39 -6.17 21.16
CA LEU A 71 15.20 -4.76 20.86
C LEU A 71 15.38 -3.89 22.12
N ARG A 72 15.90 -2.69 21.92
CA ARG A 72 15.98 -1.63 22.94
C ARG A 72 14.77 -0.69 22.86
N GLY A 73 14.51 0.05 23.94
CA GLY A 73 13.38 0.99 24.03
C GLY A 73 12.10 0.37 24.62
N PRO A 74 11.03 1.17 24.77
CA PRO A 74 9.78 0.72 25.38
C PRO A 74 8.98 -0.18 24.45
N SER A 75 8.48 -1.28 25.01
CA SER A 75 7.49 -2.13 24.34
C SER A 75 6.14 -1.43 24.22
N ASN A 76 5.25 -1.96 23.39
CA ASN A 76 3.90 -1.45 23.27
C ASN A 76 3.14 -1.51 24.62
N THR A 77 3.38 -2.55 25.44
CA THR A 77 2.88 -2.61 26.83
C THR A 77 3.40 -1.46 27.70
N ASP A 78 4.67 -1.09 27.60
CA ASP A 78 5.24 0.02 28.37
C ASP A 78 4.60 1.35 27.97
N VAL A 79 4.36 1.52 26.65
CA VAL A 79 3.65 2.67 26.10
C VAL A 79 2.20 2.72 26.59
N PHE A 80 1.49 1.58 26.62
CA PHE A 80 0.14 1.51 27.19
C PHE A 80 0.10 1.93 28.66
N ILE A 81 1.01 1.38 29.48
CA ILE A 81 1.11 1.72 30.90
C ILE A 81 1.35 3.23 31.08
N ARG A 82 2.21 3.85 30.27
CA ARG A 82 2.48 5.29 30.30
C ARG A 82 1.23 6.15 30.08
N THR A 83 0.31 5.67 29.25
CA THR A 83 -0.96 6.38 28.99
C THR A 83 -2.04 6.13 30.05
N GLY A 84 -1.79 5.25 31.03
CA GLY A 84 -2.79 4.79 32.00
C GLY A 84 -3.85 3.87 31.41
N LYS A 85 -3.72 3.46 30.14
CA LYS A 85 -4.67 2.60 29.44
C LYS A 85 -4.20 1.15 29.48
N ARG A 86 -5.14 0.21 29.67
CA ARG A 86 -4.89 -1.25 29.55
C ARG A 86 -5.52 -1.89 28.31
N GLY A 87 -6.26 -1.11 27.54
CA GLY A 87 -6.89 -1.52 26.29
C GLY A 87 -7.77 -0.40 25.73
N ALA A 88 -8.19 -0.55 24.48
CA ALA A 88 -9.03 0.42 23.79
C ALA A 88 -10.52 0.25 24.14
N PHE A 89 -10.86 0.16 25.43
CA PHE A 89 -12.25 -0.04 25.88
C PHE A 89 -13.16 1.08 25.40
N HIS A 90 -14.27 0.72 24.73
CA HIS A 90 -15.25 1.69 24.27
C HIS A 90 -16.63 1.05 24.13
N PRO A 91 -17.74 1.81 24.26
CA PRO A 91 -19.07 1.30 23.96
C PRO A 91 -19.23 0.97 22.47
N PRO A 92 -20.20 0.12 22.08
CA PRO A 92 -20.52 -0.13 20.67
C PRO A 92 -21.28 1.06 20.04
N GLY A 93 -21.67 0.91 18.77
CA GLY A 93 -22.39 1.90 17.98
C GLY A 93 -21.49 2.93 17.30
N TYR A 94 -22.10 3.89 16.59
CA TYR A 94 -21.37 4.92 15.83
C TYR A 94 -20.41 5.75 16.72
N HIS A 95 -20.93 6.35 17.80
CA HIS A 95 -20.12 7.20 18.69
C HIS A 95 -19.01 6.39 19.36
N GLY A 96 -19.36 5.19 19.82
CA GLY A 96 -18.42 4.27 20.46
C GLY A 96 -17.30 3.82 19.54
N ALA A 97 -17.60 3.41 18.30
CA ALA A 97 -16.58 3.04 17.30
C ALA A 97 -15.64 4.20 16.97
N VAL A 98 -16.15 5.44 16.90
CA VAL A 98 -15.33 6.63 16.69
C VAL A 98 -14.38 6.89 17.86
N LEU A 99 -14.86 6.76 19.10
CA LEU A 99 -14.04 6.86 20.32
C LEU A 99 -12.99 5.75 20.36
N GLY A 100 -13.39 4.51 20.05
CA GLY A 100 -12.47 3.40 19.92
C GLY A 100 -11.35 3.70 18.93
N PHE A 101 -11.70 4.19 17.75
CA PHE A 101 -10.72 4.49 16.71
C PHE A 101 -9.79 5.65 17.08
N LEU A 102 -10.29 6.65 17.83
CA LEU A 102 -9.44 7.69 18.45
C LEU A 102 -8.42 7.06 19.38
N SER A 103 -8.86 6.22 20.33
CA SER A 103 -7.95 5.56 21.27
C SER A 103 -6.93 4.70 20.54
N LEU A 104 -7.37 3.89 19.57
CA LEU A 104 -6.46 3.06 18.78
C LEU A 104 -5.39 3.89 18.07
N CYS A 105 -5.74 5.07 17.55
CA CYS A 105 -4.76 5.97 16.96
C CYS A 105 -3.77 6.51 18.01
N GLU A 106 -4.21 6.90 19.19
CA GLU A 106 -3.32 7.33 20.27
C GLU A 106 -2.34 6.21 20.67
N ASP A 107 -2.85 4.98 20.71
CA ASP A 107 -2.10 3.80 21.12
C ASP A 107 -1.05 3.39 20.06
N ILE A 108 -1.46 3.33 18.78
CA ILE A 108 -0.55 3.03 17.66
C ILE A 108 0.58 4.07 17.56
N TRP A 109 0.32 5.32 17.96
CA TRP A 109 1.30 6.41 17.92
C TRP A 109 1.88 6.77 19.29
N GLY A 110 1.89 5.83 20.23
CA GLY A 110 2.21 6.14 21.61
C GLY A 110 3.70 6.38 21.91
N TRP A 111 4.61 6.02 21.01
CA TRP A 111 6.06 6.28 21.15
C TRP A 111 6.43 7.75 20.89
N THR A 112 7.45 8.25 21.57
CA THR A 112 8.08 9.53 21.24
C THR A 112 8.88 9.41 19.94
N GLU A 113 9.24 10.54 19.31
CA GLU A 113 10.05 10.53 18.08
C GLU A 113 11.42 9.88 18.32
N GLU A 114 12.07 10.19 19.45
CA GLU A 114 13.35 9.60 19.85
C GLU A 114 13.25 8.09 20.07
N GLU A 115 12.22 7.63 20.79
CA GLU A 115 11.96 6.19 21.01
C GLU A 115 11.73 5.46 19.68
N TYR A 116 10.92 6.05 18.79
CA TYR A 116 10.61 5.47 17.48
C TYR A 116 11.88 5.29 16.63
N VAL A 117 12.68 6.36 16.54
CA VAL A 117 13.92 6.37 15.74
C VAL A 117 14.96 5.41 16.32
N ASP A 118 15.07 5.31 17.65
CA ASP A 118 16.01 4.39 18.28
C ASP A 118 15.65 2.91 18.05
N ILE A 119 14.38 2.56 18.21
CA ILE A 119 13.87 1.21 17.91
C ILE A 119 14.06 0.89 16.41
N TYR A 120 13.77 1.85 15.53
CA TYR A 120 13.98 1.72 14.09
C TYR A 120 15.46 1.45 13.75
N HIS A 121 16.40 2.20 14.34
CA HIS A 121 17.83 1.98 14.13
C HIS A 121 18.28 0.61 14.65
N CYS A 122 17.79 0.20 15.82
CA CYS A 122 18.04 -1.13 16.34
C CYS A 122 17.57 -2.22 15.37
N CYS A 123 16.37 -2.08 14.80
CA CYS A 123 15.88 -3.01 13.76
C CYS A 123 16.78 -3.00 12.52
N MET A 124 17.22 -1.83 12.04
CA MET A 124 18.12 -1.72 10.89
C MET A 124 19.48 -2.39 11.13
N ASP A 125 20.04 -2.26 12.34
CA ASP A 125 21.31 -2.88 12.70
C ASP A 125 21.19 -4.40 12.72
N ILE A 126 20.09 -4.93 13.27
CA ILE A 126 19.78 -6.37 13.24
C ILE A 126 19.62 -6.85 11.79
N ILE A 127 18.86 -6.15 10.95
CA ILE A 127 18.67 -6.53 9.53
C ILE A 127 20.02 -6.56 8.80
N LYS A 128 20.89 -5.57 9.01
CA LYS A 128 22.23 -5.52 8.40
C LYS A 128 23.14 -6.66 8.87
N SER A 129 23.03 -7.05 10.14
CA SER A 129 23.81 -8.13 10.73
C SER A 129 23.33 -9.52 10.27
N VAL A 130 22.01 -9.73 10.26
CA VAL A 130 21.39 -11.02 9.91
C VAL A 130 21.40 -11.28 8.41
N GLN A 131 21.21 -10.25 7.59
CA GLN A 131 21.02 -10.34 6.14
C GLN A 131 20.01 -11.44 5.73
N PRO A 132 18.74 -11.34 6.18
CA PRO A 132 17.78 -12.42 6.03
C PRO A 132 17.34 -12.64 4.57
N SER A 133 16.99 -13.87 4.18
CA SER A 133 16.36 -14.14 2.88
C SER A 133 14.98 -13.47 2.76
N VAL A 134 14.23 -13.41 3.86
CA VAL A 134 12.93 -12.73 3.95
C VAL A 134 12.70 -12.15 5.35
N ILE A 135 12.04 -10.99 5.41
CA ILE A 135 11.55 -10.41 6.65
C ILE A 135 10.06 -10.67 6.80
N ALA A 136 9.58 -11.03 7.98
CA ALA A 136 8.16 -11.12 8.28
C ALA A 136 7.84 -10.17 9.44
N ALA A 137 7.22 -9.04 9.12
CA ALA A 137 7.00 -7.95 10.07
C ALA A 137 5.55 -7.94 10.57
N ASP A 138 5.38 -7.81 11.89
CA ASP A 138 4.08 -7.57 12.51
C ASP A 138 3.48 -6.23 12.02
N PHE A 139 2.20 -6.27 11.63
CA PHE A 139 1.45 -5.11 11.17
C PHE A 139 1.46 -3.96 12.20
N PHE A 140 1.35 -4.24 13.49
CA PHE A 140 1.33 -3.22 14.54
C PHE A 140 2.73 -2.77 14.99
N PHE A 141 3.79 -3.42 14.51
CA PHE A 141 5.16 -3.03 14.84
C PHE A 141 5.76 -2.09 13.78
N LEU A 142 5.35 -0.81 13.87
CA LEU A 142 5.60 0.21 12.85
C LEU A 142 7.09 0.44 12.55
N MET A 143 7.93 0.47 13.60
CA MET A 143 9.37 0.70 13.48
C MET A 143 10.05 -0.45 12.73
N GLY A 144 9.69 -1.69 13.06
CA GLY A 144 10.18 -2.89 12.37
C GLY A 144 9.70 -2.97 10.94
N ARG A 145 8.44 -2.55 10.68
CA ARG A 145 7.97 -2.34 9.31
C ARG A 145 8.91 -1.35 8.63
N ASP A 146 8.95 -0.09 9.02
CA ASP A 146 9.74 0.93 8.31
C ASP A 146 11.21 0.52 8.08
N ALA A 147 11.83 -0.16 9.06
CA ALA A 147 13.16 -0.74 8.92
C ALA A 147 13.23 -1.79 7.80
N ALA A 148 12.32 -2.76 7.78
CA ALA A 148 12.26 -3.78 6.73
C ALA A 148 12.06 -3.20 5.33
N PHE A 149 11.33 -2.08 5.18
CA PHE A 149 11.19 -1.41 3.90
C PHE A 149 12.50 -0.73 3.51
N ASN A 150 13.03 0.10 4.40
CA ASN A 150 14.17 0.95 4.07
C ASN A 150 15.45 0.12 3.86
N ALA A 151 15.53 -1.08 4.45
CA ALA A 151 16.59 -2.03 4.19
C ALA A 151 16.53 -2.67 2.79
N GLY A 152 15.40 -2.56 2.07
CA GLY A 152 15.25 -3.05 0.69
C GLY A 152 15.03 -4.56 0.54
N TYR A 153 14.84 -5.28 1.64
CA TYR A 153 14.60 -6.74 1.63
C TYR A 153 13.18 -7.09 1.20
N THR A 154 12.97 -8.33 0.79
CA THR A 154 11.66 -9.00 0.66
C THR A 154 11.00 -9.09 2.03
N ALA A 155 9.71 -8.73 2.13
CA ALA A 155 9.05 -8.57 3.42
C ALA A 155 7.56 -8.89 3.34
N ILE A 156 7.10 -9.70 4.29
CA ILE A 156 5.72 -10.12 4.45
C ILE A 156 5.13 -9.36 5.64
N LEU A 157 3.90 -8.87 5.50
CA LEU A 157 3.17 -8.29 6.62
C LEU A 157 2.29 -9.34 7.29
N ILE A 158 2.53 -9.56 8.57
CA ILE A 158 1.73 -10.47 9.38
C ILE A 158 0.67 -9.65 10.11
N ASN A 159 -0.60 -9.90 9.79
CA ASN A 159 -1.73 -9.33 10.51
C ASN A 159 -2.12 -10.24 11.67
N THR A 160 -2.66 -9.65 12.73
CA THR A 160 -3.08 -10.37 13.96
C THR A 160 -4.61 -10.35 14.14
N THR A 161 -5.32 -9.73 13.20
CA THR A 161 -6.77 -9.46 13.24
C THR A 161 -7.51 -10.20 12.10
N SER A 162 -8.85 -10.13 12.13
CA SER A 162 -9.74 -10.71 11.11
C SER A 162 -9.55 -10.06 9.72
N LEU A 163 -10.09 -10.71 8.67
CA LEU A 163 -10.03 -10.18 7.31
C LEU A 163 -10.62 -8.78 7.19
N THR A 164 -11.66 -8.46 7.95
CA THR A 164 -12.33 -7.15 7.92
C THR A 164 -11.35 -5.99 8.06
N HIS A 165 -10.45 -6.08 9.02
CA HIS A 165 -9.49 -5.01 9.30
C HIS A 165 -8.50 -4.78 8.15
N ILE A 166 -8.40 -5.73 7.23
CA ILE A 166 -7.45 -5.75 6.13
C ILE A 166 -8.15 -5.32 4.83
N VAL A 167 -9.31 -5.90 4.52
CA VAL A 167 -9.94 -5.77 3.19
C VAL A 167 -11.19 -4.89 3.16
N LEU A 168 -11.70 -4.41 4.30
CA LEU A 168 -12.94 -3.60 4.33
C LEU A 168 -12.84 -2.37 3.42
N GLY A 169 -11.74 -1.63 3.48
CA GLY A 169 -11.50 -0.45 2.64
C GLY A 169 -11.30 -0.76 1.15
N LEU A 170 -11.09 -2.03 0.79
CA LEU A 170 -10.82 -2.49 -0.58
C LEU A 170 -12.08 -3.01 -1.29
N GLN A 171 -13.21 -3.08 -0.59
CA GLN A 171 -14.44 -3.64 -1.15
C GLN A 171 -15.02 -2.77 -2.26
N LYS A 172 -15.40 -3.41 -3.38
CA LYS A 172 -15.97 -2.76 -4.56
C LYS A 172 -17.32 -2.09 -4.25
N GLY A 173 -17.69 -1.07 -5.04
CA GLY A 173 -18.98 -0.39 -4.92
C GLY A 173 -19.20 0.30 -3.57
N SER A 174 -18.11 0.70 -2.89
CA SER A 174 -18.14 1.30 -1.55
C SER A 174 -18.89 0.45 -0.52
N ALA A 175 -18.83 -0.88 -0.65
CA ALA A 175 -19.56 -1.82 0.20
C ALA A 175 -19.22 -1.68 1.69
N ALA A 176 -18.07 -1.11 2.04
CA ALA A 176 -17.74 -0.74 3.42
C ALA A 176 -18.78 0.20 4.06
N LEU A 177 -19.44 1.06 3.28
CA LEU A 177 -20.42 2.04 3.80
C LEU A 177 -21.75 1.39 4.17
N TRP A 178 -22.22 0.43 3.36
CA TRP A 178 -23.61 -0.03 3.41
C TRP A 178 -23.79 -1.55 3.57
N LYS A 179 -22.78 -2.36 3.28
CA LYS A 179 -22.90 -3.83 3.27
C LYS A 179 -22.29 -4.47 4.51
N TYR A 180 -21.11 -4.02 4.91
CA TYR A 180 -20.35 -4.61 6.02
C TYR A 180 -20.31 -3.66 7.22
N PRO A 181 -20.49 -4.17 8.45
CA PRO A 181 -20.37 -3.34 9.64
C PRO A 181 -18.92 -2.92 9.86
N LEU A 182 -18.70 -1.66 10.23
CA LEU A 182 -17.38 -1.17 10.61
C LEU A 182 -16.94 -1.82 11.95
N PRO A 183 -15.68 -2.26 12.08
CA PRO A 183 -15.12 -2.70 13.34
C PRO A 183 -15.38 -1.71 14.49
N GLY A 184 -15.67 -2.23 15.68
CA GLY A 184 -16.02 -1.43 16.85
C GLY A 184 -17.50 -1.03 16.96
N THR A 185 -18.31 -1.14 15.90
CA THR A 185 -19.73 -0.74 15.98
C THR A 185 -20.61 -1.76 16.70
N GLY A 186 -20.26 -3.05 16.69
CA GLY A 186 -21.12 -4.13 17.22
C GLY A 186 -22.42 -4.32 16.45
N PHE A 187 -22.53 -3.72 15.26
CA PHE A 187 -23.66 -3.94 14.36
C PHE A 187 -23.63 -5.38 13.81
N PRO A 188 -24.80 -6.03 13.65
CA PRO A 188 -24.89 -7.36 13.08
C PRO A 188 -24.59 -7.34 11.57
N TYR A 189 -24.31 -8.53 11.04
CA TYR A 189 -24.24 -8.80 9.61
C TYR A 189 -25.30 -9.85 9.22
N PRO A 190 -26.06 -9.68 8.13
CA PRO A 190 -26.09 -8.52 7.22
C PRO A 190 -26.50 -7.21 7.91
N LEU A 191 -25.96 -6.09 7.44
CA LEU A 191 -26.22 -4.79 8.06
C LEU A 191 -27.69 -4.38 7.87
N PRO A 192 -28.47 -4.14 8.95
CA PRO A 192 -29.86 -3.71 8.83
C PRO A 192 -29.96 -2.34 8.18
N TRP A 193 -30.98 -2.11 7.35
CA TRP A 193 -31.17 -0.85 6.62
C TRP A 193 -31.18 0.38 7.53
N HIS A 194 -31.75 0.28 8.73
CA HIS A 194 -31.79 1.39 9.70
C HIS A 194 -30.41 1.71 10.31
N GLN A 195 -29.43 0.82 10.19
CA GLN A 195 -28.06 1.01 10.68
C GLN A 195 -27.08 1.46 9.58
N VAL A 196 -27.45 1.33 8.31
CA VAL A 196 -26.64 1.78 7.16
C VAL A 196 -26.20 3.25 7.28
N PRO A 197 -27.06 4.22 7.66
CA PRO A 197 -26.63 5.61 7.83
C PRO A 197 -25.56 5.77 8.92
N PHE A 198 -25.73 5.10 10.07
CA PHE A 198 -24.79 5.17 11.18
C PHE A 198 -23.46 4.50 10.86
N ASN A 199 -23.49 3.37 10.15
CA ASN A 199 -22.29 2.70 9.67
C ASN A 199 -21.53 3.56 8.65
N THR A 200 -22.25 4.15 7.68
CA THR A 200 -21.69 5.07 6.69
C THR A 200 -21.00 6.24 7.37
N LEU A 201 -21.66 6.87 8.36
CA LEU A 201 -21.06 7.96 9.14
C LEU A 201 -19.83 7.50 9.91
N ALA A 202 -19.88 6.30 10.52
CA ALA A 202 -18.74 5.72 11.22
C ALA A 202 -17.53 5.59 10.29
N VAL A 203 -17.72 4.95 9.13
CA VAL A 203 -16.67 4.70 8.13
C VAL A 203 -16.10 6.02 7.60
N LEU A 204 -16.94 6.98 7.25
CA LEU A 204 -16.47 8.28 6.74
C LEU A 204 -15.68 9.05 7.81
N LYS A 205 -16.11 9.00 9.06
CA LYS A 205 -15.45 9.70 10.17
C LYS A 205 -14.13 9.05 10.55
N THR A 206 -14.08 7.73 10.70
CA THR A 206 -12.83 7.02 10.98
C THR A 206 -11.86 7.13 9.81
N ALA A 207 -12.35 7.05 8.56
CA ALA A 207 -11.53 7.32 7.38
C ALA A 207 -10.98 8.76 7.40
N LYS A 208 -11.81 9.78 7.67
CA LYS A 208 -11.35 11.16 7.77
C LYS A 208 -10.29 11.34 8.86
N MET A 209 -10.46 10.72 10.02
CA MET A 209 -9.48 10.78 11.11
C MET A 209 -8.16 10.11 10.71
N TYR A 210 -8.25 8.90 10.14
CA TYR A 210 -7.08 8.16 9.67
C TYR A 210 -6.33 8.90 8.58
N HIS A 211 -7.02 9.42 7.56
CA HIS A 211 -6.42 10.19 6.44
C HIS A 211 -6.01 11.62 6.85
N GLY A 212 -6.61 12.17 7.90
CA GLY A 212 -6.33 13.50 8.44
C GLY A 212 -5.12 13.55 9.38
N SER A 213 -4.71 12.41 9.95
CA SER A 213 -3.57 12.32 10.86
C SER A 213 -2.25 12.70 10.17
N GLY A 214 -1.52 13.67 10.74
CA GLY A 214 -0.19 14.07 10.29
C GLY A 214 0.79 12.89 10.33
N ARG A 215 0.76 12.10 11.41
CA ARG A 215 1.59 10.91 11.62
C ARG A 215 1.36 9.82 10.58
N ARG A 216 0.15 9.71 10.01
CA ARG A 216 -0.08 8.79 8.89
C ARG A 216 0.67 9.23 7.63
N ARG A 217 0.76 10.53 7.33
CA ARG A 217 1.42 11.02 6.10
C ARG A 217 2.89 10.64 6.03
N GLU A 218 3.50 10.39 7.17
CA GLU A 218 4.88 9.96 7.33
C GLU A 218 5.06 8.45 7.12
N ILE A 219 3.97 7.67 7.16
CA ILE A 219 3.99 6.23 7.04
C ILE A 219 3.73 5.84 5.60
N ARG A 220 4.62 5.01 5.06
CA ARG A 220 4.52 4.51 3.69
C ARG A 220 3.26 3.64 3.60
N ASP A 221 2.46 3.74 2.55
CA ASP A 221 1.47 2.68 2.28
C ASP A 221 2.26 1.43 1.86
N TRP A 222 2.14 0.37 2.66
CA TRP A 222 2.84 -0.89 2.47
C TRP A 222 1.99 -1.84 1.66
N HIS A 223 2.46 -2.16 0.47
CA HIS A 223 1.72 -2.96 -0.49
C HIS A 223 2.54 -4.18 -0.86
N ARG A 224 2.64 -5.10 0.12
CA ARG A 224 3.38 -6.36 0.04
C ARG A 224 2.43 -7.53 0.26
N PHE A 225 2.97 -8.74 0.33
CA PHE A 225 2.19 -9.93 0.66
C PHE A 225 1.75 -9.88 2.13
N HIS A 226 0.48 -10.16 2.39
CA HIS A 226 -0.08 -10.18 3.74
C HIS A 226 -0.43 -11.60 4.14
N LEU A 227 -0.02 -12.00 5.35
CA LEU A 227 -0.54 -13.17 6.04
C LEU A 227 -1.56 -12.71 7.07
N THR A 228 -2.63 -13.48 7.24
CA THR A 228 -3.63 -13.23 8.29
C THR A 228 -4.10 -14.55 8.89
N PRO A 229 -4.36 -14.59 10.22
CA PRO A 229 -4.92 -15.75 10.91
C PRO A 229 -6.38 -16.00 10.58
N ALA A 230 -6.96 -15.26 9.64
CA ALA A 230 -8.32 -15.43 9.18
C ALA A 230 -8.49 -16.57 8.18
N LEU A 231 -9.64 -17.23 8.26
CA LEU A 231 -10.10 -18.23 7.31
C LEU A 231 -11.31 -17.64 6.58
N LYS A 232 -11.27 -17.57 5.26
CA LYS A 232 -12.26 -16.85 4.44
C LYS A 232 -13.69 -17.35 4.70
N GLU A 233 -13.84 -18.64 4.94
CA GLU A 233 -15.09 -19.33 5.23
C GLU A 233 -15.70 -18.96 6.60
N LEU A 234 -14.88 -18.44 7.52
CA LEU A 234 -15.30 -17.98 8.85
C LEU A 234 -15.55 -16.47 8.90
N ASP A 235 -15.20 -15.76 7.83
CA ASP A 235 -15.34 -14.31 7.72
C ASP A 235 -16.57 -13.92 6.89
N TRP A 236 -16.91 -12.64 6.91
CA TRP A 236 -17.92 -12.12 6.00
C TRP A 236 -17.50 -12.36 4.54
N PRO A 237 -18.45 -12.47 3.60
CA PRO A 237 -18.18 -12.80 2.21
C PRO A 237 -17.57 -11.62 1.44
N MET A 238 -16.39 -11.17 1.88
CA MET A 238 -15.61 -10.07 1.32
C MET A 238 -14.72 -10.55 0.18
N ASP A 239 -14.47 -9.64 -0.76
CA ASP A 239 -13.47 -9.85 -1.79
C ASP A 239 -12.07 -9.74 -1.15
N VAL A 240 -11.23 -10.76 -1.35
CA VAL A 240 -9.86 -10.82 -0.84
C VAL A 240 -8.90 -10.76 -2.03
N PRO A 241 -8.06 -9.72 -2.14
CA PRO A 241 -7.00 -9.62 -3.15
C PRO A 241 -5.98 -10.76 -3.07
N ASP A 242 -5.35 -11.10 -4.20
CA ASP A 242 -4.40 -12.22 -4.31
C ASP A 242 -3.13 -12.03 -3.48
N ASN A 243 -2.78 -10.79 -3.15
CA ASN A 243 -1.64 -10.49 -2.28
C ASN A 243 -1.95 -10.62 -0.78
N ILE A 244 -3.13 -11.13 -0.41
CA ILE A 244 -3.54 -11.41 0.97
C ILE A 244 -3.88 -12.89 1.07
N LEU A 245 -3.14 -13.62 1.91
CA LEU A 245 -3.39 -15.04 2.18
C LEU A 245 -4.11 -15.21 3.53
N PRO A 246 -5.44 -15.44 3.51
CA PRO A 246 -6.17 -15.93 4.66
C PRO A 246 -5.83 -17.41 4.89
N CYS A 247 -4.78 -17.63 5.68
CA CYS A 247 -4.29 -18.96 6.05
C CYS A 247 -4.61 -19.24 7.51
N GLY A 248 -5.80 -18.87 7.98
CA GLY A 248 -6.24 -19.11 9.35
C GLY A 248 -6.83 -20.50 9.60
N PRO A 249 -7.00 -20.89 10.88
CA PRO A 249 -6.45 -20.20 12.05
C PRO A 249 -4.96 -20.48 12.26
N ILE A 250 -4.18 -19.44 12.61
CA ILE A 250 -2.77 -19.58 12.99
C ILE A 250 -2.70 -19.66 14.52
N LEU A 251 -2.63 -20.87 15.07
CA LEU A 251 -2.62 -21.09 16.52
C LEU A 251 -1.33 -21.73 17.01
N LEU A 252 -0.93 -21.38 18.23
CA LEU A 252 0.24 -21.92 18.90
C LEU A 252 0.07 -23.43 19.17
N PRO A 253 1.08 -24.26 18.89
CA PRO A 253 1.10 -25.64 19.37
C PRO A 253 1.34 -25.64 20.88
N THR A 254 0.57 -26.47 21.59
CA THR A 254 0.62 -26.57 23.05
C THR A 254 0.85 -28.02 23.46
N ALA A 255 1.61 -28.23 24.54
CA ALA A 255 1.65 -29.51 25.23
C ALA A 255 0.26 -29.90 25.73
N SER A 256 0.03 -31.19 26.00
CA SER A 256 -1.24 -31.65 26.57
C SER A 256 -1.45 -31.10 28.00
N VAL A 257 -2.69 -31.07 28.47
CA VAL A 257 -3.00 -30.62 29.84
C VAL A 257 -2.28 -31.50 30.86
N GLU A 258 -2.23 -32.81 30.62
CA GLU A 258 -1.57 -33.79 31.51
C GLU A 258 -0.07 -33.51 31.66
N LYS A 259 0.61 -33.06 30.60
CA LYS A 259 2.03 -32.70 30.65
C LYS A 259 2.25 -31.40 31.42
N GLN A 260 1.31 -30.47 31.35
CA GLN A 260 1.44 -29.13 31.95
C GLN A 260 0.98 -29.09 33.41
N ASP A 261 -0.15 -29.73 33.71
CA ASP A 261 -0.80 -29.76 35.02
C ASP A 261 -1.71 -31.01 35.12
N PRO A 262 -1.19 -32.13 35.63
CA PRO A 262 -1.95 -33.37 35.81
C PRO A 262 -3.19 -33.21 36.70
N GLU A 263 -3.16 -32.30 37.68
CA GLU A 263 -4.28 -32.07 38.59
C GLU A 263 -5.43 -31.38 37.85
N MET A 264 -5.11 -30.35 37.06
CA MET A 264 -6.08 -29.70 36.18
C MET A 264 -6.66 -30.68 35.15
N ALA A 265 -5.85 -31.57 34.59
CA ALA A 265 -6.34 -32.62 33.67
C ALA A 265 -7.35 -33.54 34.35
N ALA A 266 -7.04 -34.01 35.56
CA ALA A 266 -7.95 -34.85 36.35
C ALA A 266 -9.24 -34.11 36.71
N TRP A 267 -9.17 -32.81 37.01
CA TRP A 267 -10.34 -31.99 37.32
C TRP A 267 -11.22 -31.73 36.09
N LEU A 268 -10.64 -31.37 34.94
CA LEU A 268 -11.37 -31.15 33.69
C LEU A 268 -12.14 -32.39 33.23
N ASN A 269 -11.59 -33.58 33.46
CA ASN A 269 -12.25 -34.85 33.10
C ASN A 269 -13.45 -35.22 33.98
N ARG A 270 -13.73 -34.50 35.06
CA ARG A 270 -14.86 -34.80 35.94
C ARG A 270 -16.20 -34.43 35.31
N ARG A 271 -16.27 -33.28 34.65
CA ARG A 271 -17.54 -32.69 34.17
C ARG A 271 -17.34 -31.78 32.95
N PRO A 272 -18.37 -31.64 32.10
CA PRO A 272 -18.48 -30.56 31.13
C PRO A 272 -18.15 -29.20 31.76
N THR A 273 -17.23 -28.46 31.14
CA THR A 273 -16.65 -27.26 31.74
C THR A 273 -16.96 -26.01 30.91
N ILE A 274 -17.41 -24.95 31.58
CA ILE A 274 -17.51 -23.60 31.03
C ILE A 274 -16.19 -22.88 31.33
N LEU A 275 -15.46 -22.52 30.27
CA LEU A 275 -14.21 -21.77 30.40
C LEU A 275 -14.49 -20.27 30.26
N VAL A 276 -14.26 -19.50 31.33
CA VAL A 276 -14.37 -18.05 31.33
C VAL A 276 -12.97 -17.44 31.26
N ASN A 277 -12.62 -16.87 30.10
CA ASN A 277 -11.31 -16.27 29.85
C ASN A 277 -11.45 -14.98 29.01
N LEU A 278 -11.34 -13.83 29.67
CA LEU A 278 -11.43 -12.51 29.03
C LEU A 278 -10.09 -12.01 28.47
N GLY A 279 -9.11 -12.90 28.29
CA GLY A 279 -7.81 -12.57 27.67
C GLY A 279 -6.79 -12.02 28.66
N THR A 280 -5.73 -11.39 28.14
CA THR A 280 -4.63 -10.82 28.96
C THR A 280 -4.80 -9.34 29.23
N LEU A 281 -5.50 -8.61 28.36
CA LEU A 281 -5.71 -7.16 28.48
C LEU A 281 -6.95 -6.79 29.31
N TYR A 282 -7.93 -7.70 29.39
CA TYR A 282 -9.14 -7.45 30.18
C TYR A 282 -8.94 -7.90 31.63
N ALA A 283 -8.71 -6.92 32.51
CA ALA A 283 -8.88 -7.07 33.95
C ALA A 283 -10.21 -6.39 34.33
N PRO A 284 -11.29 -7.14 34.57
CA PRO A 284 -12.58 -6.55 34.95
C PRO A 284 -12.47 -5.70 36.20
N ASP A 285 -13.18 -4.57 36.24
CA ASP A 285 -13.37 -3.86 37.51
C ASP A 285 -14.21 -4.72 38.49
N PRO A 286 -14.20 -4.41 39.80
CA PRO A 286 -14.91 -5.22 40.78
C PRO A 286 -16.41 -5.37 40.50
N GLN A 287 -17.07 -4.35 39.95
CA GLN A 287 -18.50 -4.40 39.64
C GLN A 287 -18.78 -5.31 38.45
N VAL A 288 -17.94 -5.28 37.42
CA VAL A 288 -18.03 -6.18 36.26
C VAL A 288 -17.73 -7.63 36.70
N ALA A 289 -16.73 -7.84 37.55
CA ALA A 289 -16.45 -9.16 38.12
C ALA A 289 -17.66 -9.70 38.92
N GLU A 290 -18.29 -8.86 39.74
CA GLU A 290 -19.49 -9.22 40.50
C GLU A 290 -20.66 -9.61 39.60
N ASN A 291 -20.86 -8.87 38.50
CA ASN A 291 -21.90 -9.18 37.52
C ASN A 291 -21.63 -10.50 36.79
N ILE A 292 -20.37 -10.80 36.46
CA ILE A 292 -20.00 -12.11 35.89
C ILE A 292 -20.30 -13.23 36.89
N ALA A 293 -19.86 -13.09 38.15
CA ALA A 293 -20.11 -14.06 39.21
C ALA A 293 -21.62 -14.28 39.44
N THR A 294 -22.40 -13.20 39.47
CA THR A 294 -23.87 -13.24 39.58
C THR A 294 -24.50 -13.97 38.40
N GLY A 295 -24.01 -13.74 37.18
CA GLY A 295 -24.52 -14.42 35.99
C GLY A 295 -24.21 -15.92 35.96
N LEU A 296 -22.98 -16.29 36.36
CA LEU A 296 -22.58 -17.69 36.53
C LEU A 296 -23.41 -18.37 37.62
N LYS A 297 -23.61 -17.72 38.77
CA LYS A 297 -24.42 -18.23 39.87
C LYS A 297 -25.88 -18.45 39.45
N SER A 298 -26.46 -17.45 38.79
CA SER A 298 -27.83 -17.54 38.26
C SER A 298 -27.98 -18.66 37.23
N PHE A 299 -26.94 -18.91 36.42
CA PHE A 299 -26.90 -20.05 35.51
C PHE A 299 -26.85 -21.38 36.27
N PHE A 300 -25.95 -21.54 37.26
CA PHE A 300 -25.89 -22.74 38.09
C PHE A 300 -27.23 -23.06 38.76
N ASP A 301 -27.88 -22.06 39.35
CA ASP A 301 -29.16 -22.23 40.04
C ASP A 301 -30.31 -22.63 39.10
N SER A 302 -30.22 -22.23 37.83
CA SER A 302 -31.27 -22.48 36.82
C SER A 302 -31.00 -23.69 35.93
N TRP A 303 -29.76 -24.17 35.88
CA TRP A 303 -29.33 -25.24 34.98
C TRP A 303 -29.84 -26.60 35.46
N LYS A 304 -30.59 -27.29 34.59
CA LYS A 304 -31.17 -28.62 34.86
C LYS A 304 -30.54 -29.74 34.03
N GLY A 305 -29.50 -29.43 33.25
CA GLY A 305 -28.78 -30.41 32.43
C GLY A 305 -27.83 -31.26 33.27
N GLU A 306 -26.88 -31.91 32.59
CA GLU A 306 -25.78 -32.62 33.26
C GLU A 306 -25.00 -31.68 34.17
N GLY A 307 -24.38 -32.25 35.22
CA GLY A 307 -23.56 -31.47 36.14
C GLY A 307 -22.42 -30.77 35.39
N VAL A 308 -22.39 -29.45 35.45
CA VAL A 308 -21.37 -28.60 34.82
C VAL A 308 -20.40 -28.05 35.86
N GLN A 309 -19.20 -27.68 35.44
CA GLN A 309 -18.24 -26.94 36.24
C GLN A 309 -17.76 -25.68 35.52
N VAL A 310 -17.21 -24.72 36.26
CA VAL A 310 -16.72 -23.43 35.74
C VAL A 310 -15.24 -23.28 36.04
N LEU A 311 -14.46 -22.96 35.01
CA LEU A 311 -13.07 -22.55 35.14
C LEU A 311 -12.94 -21.09 34.73
N TRP A 312 -12.59 -20.20 35.66
CA TRP A 312 -12.59 -18.76 35.42
C TRP A 312 -11.23 -18.12 35.69
N LYS A 313 -10.63 -17.57 34.63
CA LYS A 313 -9.45 -16.71 34.73
C LYS A 313 -9.88 -15.28 35.11
N LEU A 314 -9.43 -14.81 36.27
CA LEU A 314 -9.83 -13.54 36.84
C LEU A 314 -8.63 -12.80 37.48
N PRO A 315 -7.88 -11.98 36.72
CA PRO A 315 -6.69 -11.30 37.21
C PRO A 315 -7.03 -10.05 38.04
N PRO A 316 -6.35 -9.80 39.18
CA PRO A 316 -6.70 -8.73 40.10
C PRO A 316 -6.72 -7.35 39.43
N HIS A 317 -7.68 -6.51 39.82
CA HIS A 317 -7.79 -5.15 39.31
C HIS A 317 -6.79 -4.22 40.03
N PRO A 318 -6.01 -3.38 39.33
CA PRO A 318 -4.97 -2.54 39.94
C PRO A 318 -5.46 -1.52 40.97
N HIS A 319 -6.73 -1.12 40.86
CA HIS A 319 -7.35 -0.12 41.73
C HIS A 319 -8.31 -0.75 42.75
N ASP A 320 -8.12 -2.03 43.10
CA ASP A 320 -8.91 -2.68 44.16
C ASP A 320 -8.36 -2.34 45.55
N GLU A 321 -8.66 -1.13 46.04
CA GLU A 321 -8.10 -0.60 47.28
C GLU A 321 -8.71 -1.22 48.57
N ASP A 322 -9.84 -1.94 48.46
CA ASP A 322 -10.65 -2.41 49.61
C ASP A 322 -11.00 -3.92 49.60
N GLY A 323 -10.33 -4.70 48.74
CA GLY A 323 -10.62 -6.12 48.55
C GLY A 323 -12.04 -6.40 48.04
N ILE A 324 -12.64 -5.43 47.35
CA ILE A 324 -14.00 -5.52 46.76
C ILE A 324 -14.00 -6.63 45.72
N TYR A 325 -12.89 -6.81 45.02
CA TYR A 325 -12.70 -7.88 44.05
C TYR A 325 -12.94 -9.28 44.64
N HIS A 326 -12.45 -9.54 45.86
CA HIS A 326 -12.73 -10.82 46.55
C HIS A 326 -14.20 -10.94 46.97
N ARG A 327 -14.88 -9.84 47.30
CA ARG A 327 -16.30 -9.86 47.64
C ARG A 327 -17.15 -10.29 46.44
N ALA A 328 -16.79 -9.82 45.24
CA ALA A 328 -17.42 -10.23 43.99
C ALA A 328 -17.31 -11.75 43.75
N ILE A 329 -16.20 -12.36 44.16
CA ILE A 329 -15.95 -13.81 44.00
C ILE A 329 -16.76 -14.65 45.00
N ARG A 330 -17.08 -14.13 46.19
CA ARG A 330 -17.85 -14.85 47.23
C ARG A 330 -19.23 -15.31 46.79
N ILE A 331 -19.79 -14.73 45.73
CA ILE A 331 -21.08 -15.13 45.15
C ILE A 331 -21.06 -16.60 44.71
N LEU A 332 -19.90 -17.11 44.30
CA LEU A 332 -19.70 -18.51 43.88
C LEU A 332 -19.05 -19.37 44.97
N GLN A 333 -19.06 -18.94 46.24
CA GLN A 333 -18.33 -19.64 47.31
C GLN A 333 -18.79 -21.10 47.46
N LYS A 334 -20.10 -21.35 47.38
CA LYS A 334 -20.65 -22.71 47.45
C LYS A 334 -20.07 -23.60 46.36
N GLU A 335 -20.07 -23.13 45.10
CA GLU A 335 -19.56 -23.88 43.96
C GLU A 335 -18.04 -24.07 44.03
N VAL A 336 -17.30 -23.12 44.62
CA VAL A 336 -15.87 -23.26 44.90
C VAL A 336 -15.62 -24.33 45.97
N ASP A 337 -16.37 -24.32 47.06
CA ASP A 337 -16.25 -25.28 48.16
C ASP A 337 -16.61 -26.71 47.71
N GLU A 338 -17.53 -26.85 46.75
CA GLU A 338 -17.90 -28.12 46.11
C GLU A 338 -16.93 -28.54 44.98
N ASP A 339 -15.87 -27.77 44.71
CA ASP A 339 -14.91 -27.95 43.59
C ASP A 339 -15.59 -28.01 42.21
N HIS A 340 -16.72 -27.29 42.07
CA HIS A 340 -17.49 -27.07 40.84
C HIS A 340 -17.15 -25.74 40.15
N ALA A 341 -16.46 -24.83 40.85
CA ALA A 341 -15.91 -23.60 40.28
C ALA A 341 -14.47 -23.40 40.73
N ARG A 342 -13.54 -23.20 39.78
CA ARG A 342 -12.15 -22.81 40.06
C ARG A 342 -11.88 -21.42 39.48
N ILE A 343 -11.48 -20.49 40.35
CA ILE A 343 -11.23 -19.09 39.98
C ILE A 343 -9.77 -18.78 40.30
N GLN A 344 -8.99 -18.41 39.28
CA GLN A 344 -7.56 -18.12 39.43
C GLN A 344 -7.16 -16.90 38.61
N SER A 345 -6.15 -16.15 39.06
CA SER A 345 -5.64 -14.99 38.32
C SER A 345 -4.93 -15.40 37.03
N TRP A 346 -4.33 -16.58 37.01
CA TRP A 346 -3.61 -17.14 35.88
C TRP A 346 -3.61 -18.68 35.95
N PHE A 347 -3.76 -19.33 34.80
CA PHE A 347 -3.64 -20.78 34.67
C PHE A 347 -2.25 -21.14 34.13
N GLN A 348 -1.63 -22.18 34.68
CA GLN A 348 -0.38 -22.72 34.13
C GLN A 348 -0.60 -23.33 32.74
N VAL A 349 -1.74 -23.99 32.56
CA VAL A 349 -2.15 -24.64 31.31
C VAL A 349 -2.63 -23.59 30.30
N GLU A 350 -2.19 -23.69 29.04
CA GLU A 350 -2.74 -22.80 28.00
C GLU A 350 -4.21 -23.10 27.64
N PRO A 351 -5.03 -22.07 27.32
CA PRO A 351 -6.42 -22.25 26.94
C PRO A 351 -6.62 -23.22 25.76
N MET A 352 -5.73 -23.19 24.76
CA MET A 352 -5.80 -24.12 23.62
C MET A 352 -5.63 -25.58 24.06
N ALA A 353 -4.77 -25.87 25.04
CA ALA A 353 -4.61 -27.22 25.57
C ALA A 353 -5.88 -27.67 26.31
N MET A 354 -6.50 -26.79 27.11
CA MET A 354 -7.78 -27.06 27.77
C MET A 354 -8.88 -27.36 26.76
N LEU A 355 -9.00 -26.56 25.69
CA LEU A 355 -10.03 -26.76 24.65
C LEU A 355 -9.86 -28.09 23.91
N ARG A 356 -8.62 -28.54 23.67
CA ARG A 356 -8.31 -29.83 23.01
C ARG A 356 -8.74 -31.06 23.80
N THR A 357 -8.97 -30.93 25.11
CA THR A 357 -9.46 -32.06 25.94
C THR A 357 -10.85 -32.54 25.53
N GLY A 358 -11.62 -31.69 24.84
CA GLY A 358 -13.04 -31.95 24.54
C GLY A 358 -13.99 -31.71 25.74
N GLN A 359 -13.45 -31.41 26.93
CA GLN A 359 -14.25 -31.19 28.14
C GLN A 359 -14.83 -29.77 28.23
N ILE A 360 -14.26 -28.81 27.49
CA ILE A 360 -14.81 -27.44 27.44
C ILE A 360 -16.02 -27.43 26.51
N THR A 361 -17.22 -27.25 27.09
CA THR A 361 -18.49 -27.27 26.33
C THR A 361 -18.98 -25.89 25.93
N CYS A 362 -18.49 -24.84 26.58
CA CYS A 362 -18.75 -23.45 26.20
C CYS A 362 -17.55 -22.57 26.59
N SER A 363 -17.14 -21.70 25.68
CA SER A 363 -16.10 -20.70 25.92
C SER A 363 -16.73 -19.32 26.10
N VAL A 364 -16.62 -18.76 27.30
CA VAL A 364 -16.98 -17.38 27.61
C VAL A 364 -15.72 -16.52 27.48
N HIS A 365 -15.69 -15.62 26.50
CA HIS A 365 -14.50 -14.83 26.24
C HIS A 365 -14.82 -13.44 25.72
N HIS A 366 -13.85 -12.53 25.78
CA HIS A 366 -14.01 -11.16 25.31
C HIS A 366 -14.13 -11.05 23.78
N GLY A 367 -13.66 -12.03 23.00
CA GLY A 367 -13.76 -12.00 21.53
C GLY A 367 -12.51 -11.56 20.81
N GLY A 368 -11.36 -11.51 21.50
CA GLY A 368 -10.06 -11.35 20.84
C GLY A 368 -9.75 -12.52 19.89
N ALA A 369 -9.00 -12.22 18.83
CA ALA A 369 -8.74 -13.15 17.72
C ALA A 369 -8.25 -14.54 18.17
N ASN A 370 -7.30 -14.62 19.10
CA ASN A 370 -6.79 -15.93 19.57
C ASN A 370 -7.89 -16.77 20.23
N SER A 371 -8.61 -16.23 21.23
CA SER A 371 -9.67 -16.97 21.93
C SER A 371 -10.80 -17.39 20.99
N TRP A 372 -11.13 -16.54 20.02
CA TRP A 372 -12.09 -16.84 18.97
C TRP A 372 -11.64 -18.04 18.13
N TYR A 373 -10.42 -18.00 17.61
CA TYR A 373 -9.87 -19.06 16.75
C TYR A 373 -9.61 -20.37 17.50
N GLU A 374 -9.13 -20.31 18.75
CA GLU A 374 -8.92 -21.47 19.62
C GLU A 374 -10.25 -22.21 19.86
N ALA A 375 -11.32 -21.49 20.22
CA ALA A 375 -12.61 -22.11 20.49
C ALA A 375 -13.23 -22.74 19.23
N ILE A 376 -13.25 -22.03 18.09
CA ILE A 376 -13.86 -22.55 16.86
C ILE A 376 -13.06 -23.71 16.26
N GLN A 377 -11.72 -23.69 16.34
CA GLN A 377 -10.89 -24.82 15.88
C GLN A 377 -11.16 -26.09 16.69
N ASN A 378 -11.53 -25.99 17.97
CA ASN A 378 -11.91 -27.14 18.79
C ASN A 378 -13.41 -27.43 18.79
N GLY A 379 -14.18 -26.77 17.92
CA GLY A 379 -15.63 -26.96 17.81
C GLY A 379 -16.39 -26.60 19.10
N VAL A 380 -15.93 -25.59 19.84
CA VAL A 380 -16.54 -25.13 21.09
C VAL A 380 -17.43 -23.91 20.82
N PRO A 381 -18.69 -23.90 21.27
CA PRO A 381 -19.58 -22.74 21.19
C PRO A 381 -19.10 -21.53 22.00
N HIS A 382 -19.54 -20.34 21.58
CA HIS A 382 -19.08 -19.08 22.13
C HIS A 382 -20.18 -18.34 22.91
N VAL A 383 -19.81 -17.77 24.04
CA VAL A 383 -20.51 -16.64 24.67
C VAL A 383 -19.53 -15.47 24.72
N ILE A 384 -19.77 -14.44 23.90
CA ILE A 384 -18.79 -13.36 23.73
C ILE A 384 -19.21 -12.14 24.52
N LEU A 385 -18.29 -11.64 25.34
CA LEU A 385 -18.45 -10.43 26.15
C LEU A 385 -17.52 -9.33 25.62
N PRO A 386 -17.78 -8.80 24.40
CA PRO A 386 -16.89 -7.82 23.79
C PRO A 386 -16.84 -6.51 24.56
N ALA A 387 -15.66 -5.91 24.51
CA ALA A 387 -15.35 -4.67 25.21
C ALA A 387 -14.64 -3.61 24.34
N TRP A 388 -14.14 -3.99 23.16
CA TRP A 388 -13.48 -3.08 22.21
C TRP A 388 -13.45 -3.62 20.78
N GLN A 389 -13.28 -2.71 19.81
CA GLN A 389 -12.87 -2.94 18.41
C GLN A 389 -13.36 -4.24 17.76
N ASP A 390 -12.40 -5.11 17.40
CA ASP A 390 -12.56 -6.38 16.70
C ASP A 390 -13.33 -7.42 17.55
N CYS A 391 -13.36 -7.26 18.86
CA CYS A 391 -14.13 -8.14 19.73
C CYS A 391 -15.63 -8.04 19.44
N TYR A 392 -16.13 -6.82 19.19
CA TYR A 392 -17.52 -6.61 18.78
C TYR A 392 -17.86 -7.29 17.46
N GLU A 393 -16.88 -7.34 16.57
CA GLU A 393 -16.99 -7.99 15.27
C GLU A 393 -17.09 -9.51 15.42
N ASN A 394 -16.22 -10.10 16.23
CA ASN A 394 -16.25 -11.53 16.53
C ASN A 394 -17.55 -11.95 17.23
N ALA A 395 -18.10 -11.10 18.12
CA ALA A 395 -19.42 -11.32 18.71
C ALA A 395 -20.53 -11.36 17.66
N ALA A 396 -20.55 -10.41 16.73
CA ALA A 396 -21.52 -10.39 15.63
C ALA A 396 -21.33 -11.57 14.66
N ARG A 397 -20.07 -11.96 14.38
CA ARG A 397 -19.71 -13.11 13.56
C ARG A 397 -20.16 -14.43 14.17
N ALA A 398 -20.10 -14.58 15.50
CA ALA A 398 -20.61 -15.76 16.22
C ALA A 398 -22.10 -15.97 16.03
N GLU A 399 -22.87 -14.89 16.11
CA GLU A 399 -24.31 -14.95 15.87
C GLU A 399 -24.62 -15.24 14.40
N TRP A 400 -23.90 -14.62 13.47
CA TRP A 400 -24.07 -14.85 12.03
C TRP A 400 -23.75 -16.29 11.61
N LEU A 401 -22.66 -16.87 12.14
CA LEU A 401 -22.28 -18.25 11.88
C LEU A 401 -23.17 -19.27 12.63
N GLY A 402 -23.94 -18.82 13.63
CA GLY A 402 -24.75 -19.70 14.47
C GLY A 402 -23.93 -20.55 15.44
N ILE A 403 -22.76 -20.07 15.88
CA ILE A 403 -21.85 -20.79 16.79
C ILE A 403 -21.75 -20.16 18.18
N GLY A 404 -22.44 -19.06 18.41
CA GLY A 404 -22.46 -18.41 19.71
C GLY A 404 -23.39 -17.22 19.79
N VAL A 405 -23.26 -16.48 20.88
CA VAL A 405 -24.10 -15.31 21.19
C VAL A 405 -23.26 -14.14 21.68
N TYR A 406 -23.74 -12.92 21.39
CA TYR A 406 -23.23 -11.69 21.99
C TYR A 406 -23.88 -11.53 23.38
N GLY A 407 -23.11 -11.81 24.44
CA GLY A 407 -23.59 -12.01 25.80
C GLY A 407 -23.72 -10.78 26.70
N ASN A 408 -23.32 -9.58 26.26
CA ASN A 408 -23.46 -8.32 27.01
C ASN A 408 -23.93 -7.15 26.14
N ARG A 409 -24.72 -7.41 25.09
CA ARG A 409 -25.15 -6.40 24.11
C ARG A 409 -25.87 -5.21 24.75
N SER A 410 -26.61 -5.42 25.85
CA SER A 410 -27.36 -4.36 26.53
C SER A 410 -26.49 -3.40 27.36
N ARG A 411 -25.28 -3.82 27.73
CA ARG A 411 -24.39 -3.09 28.64
C ARG A 411 -22.97 -2.87 28.13
N ALA A 412 -22.60 -3.40 26.96
CA ALA A 412 -21.24 -3.37 26.47
C ALA A 412 -20.62 -1.95 26.51
N PRO A 413 -19.38 -1.79 26.99
CA PRO A 413 -18.42 -2.85 27.32
C PRO A 413 -18.64 -3.51 28.69
N ASN A 414 -19.56 -3.01 29.52
CA ASN A 414 -19.91 -3.60 30.80
C ASN A 414 -20.77 -4.87 30.63
N ILE A 415 -21.04 -5.56 31.73
CA ILE A 415 -21.74 -6.85 31.76
C ILE A 415 -22.93 -6.78 32.72
N ASP A 416 -24.08 -7.29 32.28
CA ASP A 416 -25.23 -7.59 33.14
C ASP A 416 -25.27 -9.09 33.44
N GLY A 417 -25.37 -9.47 34.71
CA GLY A 417 -25.35 -10.88 35.11
C GLY A 417 -26.55 -11.68 34.57
N LYS A 418 -27.74 -11.07 34.46
CA LYS A 418 -28.93 -11.76 33.92
C LYS A 418 -28.79 -11.98 32.42
N GLU A 419 -28.22 -11.03 31.69
CA GLU A 419 -27.91 -11.17 30.26
C GLU A 419 -26.89 -12.30 30.03
N LEU A 420 -25.80 -12.34 30.81
CA LEU A 420 -24.81 -13.42 30.74
C LEU A 420 -25.43 -14.79 31.05
N SER A 421 -26.24 -14.89 32.11
CA SER A 421 -26.91 -16.14 32.48
C SER A 421 -27.83 -16.64 31.36
N LYS A 422 -28.62 -15.74 30.75
CA LYS A 422 -29.46 -16.07 29.58
C LYS A 422 -28.64 -16.49 28.37
N ALA A 423 -27.51 -15.84 28.12
CA ALA A 423 -26.60 -16.17 27.04
C ALA A 423 -26.02 -17.59 27.19
N LEU A 424 -25.53 -17.92 28.40
CA LEU A 424 -25.06 -19.26 28.75
C LEU A 424 -26.17 -20.30 28.59
N PHE A 425 -27.34 -20.05 29.15
CA PHE A 425 -28.49 -20.95 29.04
C PHE A 425 -28.85 -21.19 27.56
N LYS A 426 -28.92 -20.14 26.74
CA LYS A 426 -29.24 -20.23 25.31
C LYS A 426 -28.25 -21.08 24.54
N VAL A 427 -26.94 -20.89 24.77
CA VAL A 427 -25.89 -21.64 24.07
C VAL A 427 -25.85 -23.09 24.54
N MET A 428 -25.88 -23.31 25.85
CA MET A 428 -25.72 -24.65 26.44
C MET A 428 -26.97 -25.53 26.27
N SER A 429 -28.18 -24.96 26.22
CA SER A 429 -29.43 -25.74 26.04
C SER A 429 -29.75 -26.05 24.58
N ASN A 430 -29.11 -25.38 23.61
CA ASN A 430 -29.37 -25.57 22.20
C ASN A 430 -28.18 -26.22 21.49
N ARG A 431 -28.32 -27.52 21.19
CA ARG A 431 -27.29 -28.33 20.52
C ARG A 431 -26.87 -27.80 19.14
N SER A 432 -27.71 -27.02 18.46
CA SER A 432 -27.38 -26.47 17.13
C SER A 432 -26.10 -25.63 17.15
N TYR A 433 -25.82 -24.91 18.25
CA TYR A 433 -24.57 -24.16 18.39
C TYR A 433 -23.35 -25.08 18.40
N LYS A 434 -23.40 -26.18 19.16
CA LYS A 434 -22.32 -27.17 19.23
C LYS A 434 -22.15 -27.89 17.88
N ASP A 435 -23.24 -28.35 17.29
CA ASP A 435 -23.19 -29.05 16.01
C ASP A 435 -22.59 -28.15 14.92
N LYS A 436 -22.96 -26.86 14.90
CA LYS A 436 -22.39 -25.89 13.95
C LYS A 436 -20.93 -25.56 14.23
N SER A 437 -20.52 -25.41 15.49
CA SER A 437 -19.11 -25.24 15.84
C SER A 437 -18.26 -26.43 15.39
N VAL A 438 -18.76 -27.66 15.57
CA VAL A 438 -18.08 -28.90 15.11
C VAL A 438 -18.06 -29.01 13.59
N GLU A 439 -19.09 -28.54 12.89
CA GLU A 439 -19.08 -28.46 11.44
C GLU A 439 -17.97 -27.52 10.93
N LEU A 440 -17.89 -26.31 11.49
CA LEU A 440 -16.91 -25.31 11.07
C LEU A 440 -15.48 -25.66 11.51
N SER A 441 -15.29 -26.36 12.63
CA SER A 441 -13.95 -26.79 13.08
C SER A 441 -13.25 -27.69 12.06
N LYS A 442 -14.02 -28.49 11.29
CA LYS A 442 -13.48 -29.32 10.20
C LYS A 442 -12.77 -28.48 9.14
N LEU A 443 -13.21 -27.23 8.91
CA LEU A 443 -12.55 -26.31 7.98
C LEU A 443 -11.18 -25.89 8.52
N CYS A 444 -11.08 -25.59 9.82
CA CYS A 444 -9.83 -25.23 10.49
C CYS A 444 -8.78 -26.35 10.45
N HIS A 445 -9.22 -27.61 10.38
CA HIS A 445 -8.34 -28.79 10.33
C HIS A 445 -7.97 -29.25 8.91
N LYS A 446 -8.53 -28.67 7.84
CA LYS A 446 -8.13 -29.03 6.46
C LYS A 446 -6.65 -28.78 6.21
N LYS A 447 -6.16 -27.63 6.69
CA LYS A 447 -4.74 -27.26 6.70
C LYS A 447 -4.54 -26.26 7.81
N GLU A 448 -3.68 -26.58 8.77
CA GLU A 448 -3.44 -25.69 9.90
C GLU A 448 -2.76 -24.42 9.44
N GLY A 449 -3.22 -23.28 9.97
CA GLY A 449 -2.80 -22.00 9.46
C GLY A 449 -1.32 -21.69 9.64
N ARG A 450 -0.74 -22.14 10.76
CA ARG A 450 0.70 -21.99 11.00
C ARG A 450 1.55 -22.72 9.96
N VAL A 451 1.09 -23.86 9.44
CA VAL A 451 1.77 -24.63 8.39
C VAL A 451 1.71 -23.86 7.07
N ALA A 452 0.50 -23.42 6.68
CA ALA A 452 0.30 -22.65 5.45
C ALA A 452 1.07 -21.31 5.47
N GLY A 453 1.10 -20.62 6.61
CA GLY A 453 1.88 -19.39 6.80
C GLY A 453 3.39 -19.64 6.67
N ALA A 454 3.92 -20.67 7.35
CA ALA A 454 5.34 -21.02 7.27
C ALA A 454 5.77 -21.43 5.85
N GLU A 455 4.97 -22.25 5.17
CA GLU A 455 5.21 -22.61 3.75
C GLU A 455 5.25 -21.37 2.86
N LYS A 456 4.33 -20.42 3.06
CA LYS A 456 4.31 -19.20 2.25
C LYS A 456 5.52 -18.29 2.50
N ILE A 457 5.97 -18.20 3.76
CA ILE A 457 7.21 -17.50 4.10
C ILE A 457 8.39 -18.12 3.36
N VAL A 458 8.53 -19.44 3.39
CA VAL A 458 9.63 -20.15 2.70
C VAL A 458 9.52 -20.03 1.18
N GLU A 459 8.31 -20.10 0.62
CA GLU A 459 8.09 -19.89 -0.82
C GLU A 459 8.62 -18.52 -1.26
N ILE A 460 8.24 -17.47 -0.54
CA ILE A 460 8.66 -16.09 -0.82
C ILE A 460 10.16 -15.92 -0.58
N ALA A 461 10.73 -16.55 0.45
CA ALA A 461 12.16 -16.50 0.72
C ALA A 461 12.98 -17.09 -0.43
N ARG A 462 12.50 -18.19 -1.01
CA ARG A 462 13.16 -18.88 -2.14
C ARG A 462 12.88 -18.23 -3.50
N ASN A 463 11.76 -17.52 -3.62
CA ASN A 463 11.28 -16.93 -4.86
C ASN A 463 10.84 -15.46 -4.63
N PRO A 464 11.76 -14.53 -4.34
CA PRO A 464 11.43 -13.13 -4.05
C PRO A 464 10.56 -12.45 -5.13
N GLU A 465 10.72 -12.84 -6.39
CA GLU A 465 9.96 -12.35 -7.54
C GLU A 465 8.45 -12.62 -7.41
N LYS A 466 8.04 -13.67 -6.70
CA LYS A 466 6.62 -13.98 -6.43
C LYS A 466 5.94 -12.99 -5.47
N MET A 467 6.67 -12.06 -4.87
CA MET A 467 6.04 -10.93 -4.16
C MET A 467 5.52 -9.84 -5.11
N SER A 468 6.01 -9.80 -6.36
CA SER A 468 5.44 -8.89 -7.36
C SER A 468 4.08 -9.42 -7.79
N MET A 469 3.06 -8.56 -7.82
CA MET A 469 1.71 -8.92 -8.28
C MET A 469 1.80 -9.60 -9.65
N GLU A 470 0.88 -10.53 -9.96
CA GLU A 470 0.80 -11.13 -11.30
C GLU A 470 0.88 -10.03 -12.35
N MET A 471 1.98 -10.05 -13.08
CA MET A 471 2.19 -9.15 -14.19
C MET A 471 1.12 -9.48 -15.22
N PRO A 472 0.42 -8.49 -15.81
CA PRO A 472 -0.33 -8.74 -17.03
C PRO A 472 0.64 -9.45 -17.97
N GLU A 473 0.32 -10.67 -18.42
CA GLU A 473 1.20 -11.48 -19.25
C GLU A 473 1.73 -10.59 -20.38
N LEU A 474 3.02 -10.25 -20.29
CA LEU A 474 3.72 -9.70 -21.43
C LEU A 474 3.65 -10.81 -22.47
N ASN A 475 2.94 -10.55 -23.55
CA ASN A 475 2.96 -11.44 -24.69
C ASN A 475 4.31 -11.22 -25.39
N VAL A 476 5.39 -11.70 -24.75
CA VAL A 476 6.80 -11.56 -25.17
C VAL A 476 7.03 -12.25 -26.54
N GLY A 477 6.01 -12.96 -27.07
CA GLY A 477 5.97 -13.54 -28.40
C GLY A 477 4.96 -12.95 -29.39
N ASP A 478 4.35 -11.76 -29.16
CA ASP A 478 3.39 -11.19 -30.13
C ASP A 478 4.06 -10.85 -31.48
N PRO A 479 3.71 -11.54 -32.59
CA PRO A 479 4.29 -11.31 -33.91
C PRO A 479 4.00 -9.92 -34.51
N ARG A 480 3.15 -9.11 -33.87
CA ARG A 480 2.74 -7.77 -34.33
C ARG A 480 3.75 -6.66 -34.02
N CYS A 481 4.79 -6.91 -33.21
CA CYS A 481 5.83 -5.92 -32.87
C CYS A 481 7.19 -6.28 -33.48
N LYS A 482 7.34 -6.13 -34.79
CA LYS A 482 8.63 -6.26 -35.46
C LYS A 482 9.51 -5.05 -35.12
N LEU A 483 10.50 -5.25 -34.25
CA LEU A 483 11.51 -4.24 -33.96
C LEU A 483 12.60 -4.25 -35.02
N TYR A 484 13.11 -3.06 -35.33
CA TYR A 484 14.22 -2.84 -36.24
C TYR A 484 15.40 -2.27 -35.47
N GLU A 485 16.60 -2.64 -35.91
CA GLU A 485 17.84 -2.20 -35.31
C GLU A 485 18.61 -1.27 -36.24
N ILE A 486 19.13 -0.17 -35.70
CA ILE A 486 20.13 0.67 -36.37
C ILE A 486 21.43 0.63 -35.57
N LYS A 487 22.56 0.62 -36.27
CA LYS A 487 23.88 0.58 -35.65
C LYS A 487 24.66 1.86 -35.92
N ASN A 488 25.42 2.33 -34.95
CA ASN A 488 26.40 3.39 -35.14
C ASN A 488 27.78 2.82 -35.56
N HIS A 489 28.74 3.71 -35.78
CA HIS A 489 30.11 3.32 -36.19
C HIS A 489 30.86 2.48 -35.14
N ALA A 490 30.48 2.58 -33.88
CA ALA A 490 31.06 1.79 -32.78
C ALA A 490 30.35 0.42 -32.60
N GLY A 491 29.40 0.07 -33.46
CA GLY A 491 28.65 -1.19 -33.39
C GLY A 491 27.54 -1.22 -32.32
N MET A 492 27.29 -0.10 -31.63
CA MET A 492 26.17 0.03 -30.71
C MET A 492 24.85 0.07 -31.47
N ALA A 493 23.81 -0.46 -30.85
CA ALA A 493 22.51 -0.66 -31.48
C ALA A 493 21.40 0.14 -30.80
N LEU A 494 20.48 0.70 -31.60
CA LEU A 494 19.19 1.22 -31.14
C LEU A 494 18.06 0.41 -31.76
N GLN A 495 17.01 0.19 -30.97
CA GLN A 495 15.80 -0.49 -31.42
C GLN A 495 14.67 0.52 -31.65
N THR A 496 13.87 0.31 -32.70
CA THR A 496 12.70 1.12 -33.06
C THR A 496 11.59 0.24 -33.66
N VAL A 497 10.35 0.73 -33.66
CA VAL A 497 9.21 0.06 -34.34
C VAL A 497 9.13 0.37 -35.82
N ASP A 498 9.74 1.47 -36.25
CA ASP A 498 9.65 1.92 -37.63
C ASP A 498 10.74 1.29 -38.50
N PRO A 499 10.41 0.69 -39.66
CA PRO A 499 11.41 0.12 -40.55
C PRO A 499 12.43 1.19 -41.01
N PRO A 500 13.71 0.84 -41.17
CA PRO A 500 14.69 1.74 -41.76
C PRO A 500 14.24 2.10 -43.19
N LYS A 501 14.25 3.40 -43.53
CA LYS A 501 13.90 3.83 -44.89
C LYS A 501 15.01 3.39 -45.86
N PRO A 502 14.69 2.80 -47.02
CA PRO A 502 15.69 2.51 -48.04
C PRO A 502 16.30 3.81 -48.56
N VAL A 503 17.63 3.83 -48.68
CA VAL A 503 18.38 4.93 -49.28
C VAL A 503 18.05 4.97 -50.78
N GLY A 504 17.38 6.03 -51.23
CA GLY A 504 17.11 6.27 -52.66
C GLY A 504 15.79 5.72 -53.20
N LYS A 505 14.65 6.35 -52.80
CA LYS A 505 13.43 6.57 -53.61
C LYS A 505 12.33 7.12 -52.69
N ASN A 506 12.22 8.44 -52.58
CA ASN A 506 10.99 9.04 -52.06
C ASN A 506 10.03 9.19 -53.24
N SER A 507 8.97 8.38 -53.31
CA SER A 507 7.81 8.75 -54.12
C SER A 507 7.28 10.09 -53.58
N PRO A 508 7.11 11.13 -54.40
CA PRO A 508 6.59 12.41 -53.93
C PRO A 508 5.21 12.18 -53.30
N LYS A 509 5.06 12.56 -52.03
CA LYS A 509 3.77 12.47 -51.35
C LYS A 509 2.75 13.29 -52.16
N PRO A 510 1.50 12.81 -52.34
CA PRO A 510 0.46 13.58 -52.99
C PRO A 510 0.31 14.97 -52.34
N PHE A 511 0.23 16.01 -53.16
CA PHE A 511 0.25 17.40 -52.73
C PHE A 511 -0.81 17.75 -51.67
N HIS A 512 -2.02 17.21 -51.82
CA HIS A 512 -3.12 17.41 -50.87
C HIS A 512 -2.84 16.84 -49.47
N ILE A 513 -2.12 15.71 -49.37
CA ILE A 513 -1.70 15.14 -48.08
C ILE A 513 -0.69 16.07 -47.41
N GLY A 514 0.25 16.62 -48.18
CA GLY A 514 1.23 17.59 -47.66
C GLY A 514 0.57 18.88 -47.14
N ILE A 515 -0.47 19.38 -47.79
CA ILE A 515 -1.26 20.52 -47.29
C ILE A 515 -1.98 20.14 -46.00
N ALA A 516 -2.70 19.01 -45.99
CA ALA A 516 -3.45 18.55 -44.82
C ALA A 516 -2.54 18.36 -43.58
N GLU A 517 -1.38 17.71 -43.76
CA GLU A 517 -0.34 17.59 -42.73
C GLU A 517 0.09 18.95 -42.20
N THR A 518 0.32 19.92 -43.09
CA THR A 518 0.78 21.26 -42.73
C THR A 518 -0.29 22.03 -41.97
N ILE A 519 -1.55 22.00 -42.41
CA ILE A 519 -2.67 22.64 -41.72
C ILE A 519 -2.84 22.02 -40.32
N LEU A 520 -2.84 20.68 -40.24
CA LEU A 520 -3.03 19.97 -38.98
C LEU A 520 -1.91 20.27 -37.99
N VAL A 521 -0.64 20.17 -38.39
CA VAL A 521 0.49 20.43 -37.50
C VAL A 521 0.54 21.90 -37.09
N THR A 522 0.18 22.82 -37.98
CA THR A 522 0.01 24.23 -37.62
C THR A 522 -1.08 24.38 -36.56
N ALA A 523 -2.26 23.79 -36.74
CA ALA A 523 -3.34 23.84 -35.76
C ALA A 523 -2.89 23.26 -34.40
N LEU A 524 -2.28 22.07 -34.40
CA LEU A 524 -1.74 21.42 -33.19
C LEU A 524 -0.69 22.28 -32.51
N CYS A 525 0.20 22.93 -33.26
CA CYS A 525 1.23 23.80 -32.69
C CYS A 525 0.67 25.05 -32.01
N ASN A 526 -0.51 25.49 -32.43
CA ASN A 526 -1.19 26.69 -31.95
C ASN A 526 -2.34 26.40 -30.96
N THR A 527 -2.55 25.14 -30.58
CA THR A 527 -3.58 24.72 -29.59
C THR A 527 -3.48 25.44 -28.25
N TRP A 528 -2.26 25.78 -27.82
CA TRP A 528 -2.01 26.44 -26.54
C TRP A 528 -2.69 27.80 -26.39
N PHE A 529 -3.04 28.49 -27.50
CA PHE A 529 -3.85 29.71 -27.47
C PHE A 529 -5.21 29.55 -28.17
N MET A 530 -5.32 28.71 -29.20
CA MET A 530 -6.57 28.51 -29.94
C MET A 530 -7.65 27.84 -29.08
N LEU A 531 -7.30 26.81 -28.31
CA LEU A 531 -8.26 26.09 -27.47
C LEU A 531 -8.76 26.96 -26.30
N PRO A 532 -7.89 27.67 -25.55
CA PRO A 532 -8.36 28.61 -24.53
C PRO A 532 -9.24 29.71 -25.12
N LEU A 533 -8.86 30.30 -26.27
CA LEU A 533 -9.67 31.33 -26.93
C LEU A 533 -11.08 30.81 -27.25
N LEU A 534 -11.17 29.61 -27.84
CA LEU A 534 -12.45 28.96 -28.12
C LEU A 534 -13.24 28.67 -26.83
N GLY A 535 -12.58 28.17 -25.78
CA GLY A 535 -13.22 27.88 -24.51
C GLY A 535 -13.77 29.13 -23.81
N TYR A 536 -13.02 30.23 -23.80
CA TYR A 536 -13.50 31.50 -23.24
C TYR A 536 -14.58 32.15 -24.12
N SER A 537 -14.56 31.93 -25.44
CA SER A 537 -15.60 32.45 -26.35
C SER A 537 -17.01 31.88 -26.04
N MET A 538 -17.09 30.74 -25.34
CA MET A 538 -18.37 30.19 -24.86
C MET A 538 -19.13 31.15 -23.94
N LEU A 539 -18.44 32.08 -23.28
CA LEU A 539 -19.06 33.12 -22.45
C LEU A 539 -19.77 34.21 -23.28
N LEU A 540 -19.34 34.39 -24.54
CA LEU A 540 -19.92 35.36 -25.47
C LEU A 540 -21.25 34.84 -26.06
N VAL A 541 -21.44 33.51 -26.12
CA VAL A 541 -22.65 32.88 -26.65
C VAL A 541 -23.72 32.77 -25.55
N PRO A 542 -24.88 33.46 -25.64
CA PRO A 542 -25.85 33.52 -24.54
C PRO A 542 -26.33 32.15 -24.03
N ARG A 543 -26.53 31.19 -24.94
CA ARG A 543 -26.98 29.82 -24.60
C ARG A 543 -25.92 28.97 -23.89
N LEU A 544 -24.63 29.26 -24.10
CA LEU A 544 -23.52 28.50 -23.50
C LEU A 544 -22.92 29.20 -22.29
N ARG A 545 -23.27 30.46 -22.03
CA ARG A 545 -22.62 31.31 -21.02
C ARG A 545 -22.62 30.69 -19.62
N LEU A 546 -23.76 30.22 -19.13
CA LEU A 546 -23.85 29.63 -17.79
C LEU A 546 -23.04 28.33 -17.69
N ILE A 547 -23.16 27.45 -18.69
CA ILE A 547 -22.42 26.19 -18.75
C ILE A 547 -20.91 26.46 -18.84
N GLY A 548 -20.49 27.38 -19.70
CA GLY A 548 -19.09 27.80 -19.85
C GLY A 548 -18.53 28.39 -18.57
N LEU A 549 -19.29 29.23 -17.86
CA LEU A 549 -18.89 29.79 -16.58
C LEU A 549 -18.70 28.69 -15.51
N LEU A 550 -19.67 27.79 -15.35
CA LEU A 550 -19.58 26.67 -14.41
C LEU A 550 -18.40 25.75 -14.73
N TYR A 551 -18.17 25.46 -16.00
CA TYR A 551 -17.02 24.69 -16.47
C TYR A 551 -15.69 25.38 -16.12
N ILE A 552 -15.56 26.68 -16.38
CA ILE A 552 -14.34 27.45 -16.04
C ILE A 552 -14.10 27.48 -14.52
N LEU A 553 -15.14 27.68 -13.72
CA LEU A 553 -15.03 27.65 -12.26
C LEU A 553 -14.62 26.26 -11.75
N TYR A 554 -15.22 25.20 -12.31
CA TYR A 554 -14.85 23.82 -11.98
C TYR A 554 -13.38 23.54 -12.27
N ILE A 555 -12.87 23.88 -13.47
CA ILE A 555 -11.48 23.59 -13.82
C ILE A 555 -10.48 24.42 -13.00
N LYS A 556 -10.83 25.66 -12.63
CA LYS A 556 -9.94 26.54 -11.86
C LYS A 556 -9.87 26.19 -10.37
N TYR A 557 -10.99 25.80 -9.76
CA TYR A 557 -11.06 25.68 -8.29
C TYR A 557 -11.26 24.24 -7.79
N VAL A 558 -11.76 23.33 -8.62
CA VAL A 558 -12.16 21.99 -8.17
C VAL A 558 -11.33 20.88 -8.84
N ALA A 559 -11.09 20.98 -10.15
CA ALA A 559 -10.54 19.88 -10.94
C ALA A 559 -9.03 19.67 -10.70
N LYS A 560 -8.68 18.55 -10.04
CA LYS A 560 -7.27 18.20 -9.72
C LYS A 560 -6.67 17.07 -10.56
N ALA A 561 -7.36 16.63 -11.61
CA ALA A 561 -6.99 15.44 -12.40
C ALA A 561 -5.54 15.40 -12.90
N HIS A 562 -4.94 16.57 -13.22
CA HIS A 562 -3.55 16.66 -13.69
C HIS A 562 -2.50 16.35 -12.61
N THR A 563 -2.91 16.33 -11.33
CA THR A 563 -2.03 16.12 -10.18
C THR A 563 -2.32 14.85 -9.39
N THR A 564 -3.42 14.12 -9.64
CA THR A 564 -3.84 13.01 -8.76
C THR A 564 -2.93 11.78 -8.82
N GLY A 565 -2.21 11.59 -9.93
CA GLY A 565 -1.37 10.41 -10.19
C GLY A 565 -2.08 9.25 -10.88
N THR A 566 -3.40 9.32 -11.12
CA THR A 566 -4.23 8.20 -11.61
C THR A 566 -4.73 8.36 -13.04
N LEU A 567 -4.29 9.41 -13.74
CA LEU A 567 -4.62 9.71 -15.15
C LEU A 567 -6.08 9.44 -15.59
N PRO A 568 -7.11 9.89 -14.85
CA PRO A 568 -8.50 9.46 -15.09
C PRO A 568 -9.10 9.93 -16.42
N LEU A 569 -8.45 10.87 -17.11
CA LEU A 569 -8.90 11.45 -18.38
C LEU A 569 -7.96 11.15 -19.55
N ARG A 570 -6.99 10.25 -19.36
CA ARG A 570 -6.14 9.76 -20.45
C ARG A 570 -6.98 8.99 -21.46
N ASN A 571 -6.74 9.22 -22.75
CA ASN A 571 -7.47 8.57 -23.83
C ASN A 571 -6.49 7.95 -24.85
N ASP A 572 -6.30 6.63 -24.76
CA ASP A 572 -5.38 5.93 -25.64
C ASP A 572 -5.84 5.88 -27.10
N THR A 573 -7.15 5.91 -27.36
CA THR A 573 -7.69 6.06 -28.72
C THR A 573 -7.32 7.40 -29.33
N PHE A 574 -7.36 8.48 -28.54
CA PHE A 574 -6.88 9.79 -28.99
C PHE A 574 -5.38 9.76 -29.26
N ARG A 575 -4.57 9.17 -28.37
CA ARG A 575 -3.10 9.08 -28.50
C ARG A 575 -2.62 8.26 -29.70
N THR A 576 -3.40 7.27 -30.14
CA THR A 576 -3.12 6.40 -31.30
C THR A 576 -3.86 6.83 -32.58
N SER A 577 -4.59 7.94 -32.53
CA SER A 577 -5.44 8.41 -33.63
C SER A 577 -4.65 8.82 -34.88
N TRP A 578 -5.37 8.95 -35.99
CA TRP A 578 -4.82 9.44 -37.26
C TRP A 578 -4.18 10.84 -37.13
N ILE A 579 -4.63 11.67 -36.19
CA ILE A 579 -4.08 13.00 -35.93
C ILE A 579 -2.58 12.91 -35.58
N TRP A 580 -2.22 12.02 -34.66
CA TRP A 580 -0.83 11.85 -34.26
C TRP A 580 -0.01 11.07 -35.28
N LYS A 581 -0.61 10.18 -36.06
CA LYS A 581 0.06 9.55 -37.21
C LYS A 581 0.45 10.57 -38.27
N MET A 582 -0.44 11.53 -38.58
CA MET A 582 -0.13 12.63 -39.49
C MET A 582 0.93 13.58 -38.90
N PHE A 583 0.89 13.83 -37.59
CA PHE A 583 1.92 14.58 -36.88
C PHE A 583 3.29 13.92 -37.01
N ALA A 584 3.39 12.61 -36.76
CA ALA A 584 4.62 11.84 -36.92
C ALA A 584 5.11 11.83 -38.39
N ALA A 585 4.19 11.74 -39.35
CA ALA A 585 4.50 11.79 -40.78
C ALA A 585 5.00 13.17 -41.27
N TYR A 586 4.64 14.26 -40.60
CA TYR A 586 5.10 15.63 -40.91
C TYR A 586 6.56 15.84 -40.52
N PHE A 587 6.99 15.32 -39.36
CA PHE A 587 8.35 15.46 -38.81
C PHE A 587 9.25 14.25 -39.07
N PRO A 588 8.88 13.30 -39.94
CA PRO A 588 9.39 11.94 -39.88
C PRO A 588 9.80 11.45 -38.47
N LEU A 589 8.91 11.60 -37.48
CA LEU A 589 9.20 11.35 -36.07
C LEU A 589 9.49 9.88 -35.82
N ARG A 590 10.59 9.58 -35.13
CA ARG A 590 10.97 8.21 -34.71
C ARG A 590 11.39 8.18 -33.26
N LEU A 591 11.02 7.09 -32.58
CA LEU A 591 11.45 6.79 -31.22
C LEU A 591 12.42 5.60 -31.23
N TYR A 592 13.49 5.72 -30.47
CA TYR A 592 14.52 4.71 -30.32
C TYR A 592 14.76 4.40 -28.84
N ARG A 593 14.98 3.13 -28.53
CA ARG A 593 15.47 2.69 -27.22
C ARG A 593 16.85 2.09 -27.33
N SER A 594 17.72 2.42 -26.37
CA SER A 594 19.07 1.84 -26.24
C SER A 594 19.08 0.55 -25.43
N THR A 595 18.14 0.38 -24.51
CA THR A 595 17.97 -0.84 -23.72
C THR A 595 16.49 -1.07 -23.42
N GLN A 596 16.15 -2.30 -23.05
CA GLN A 596 14.84 -2.61 -22.50
C GLN A 596 14.73 -2.07 -21.08
N LEU A 597 13.57 -1.50 -20.76
CA LEU A 597 13.22 -1.05 -19.42
C LEU A 597 12.28 -2.07 -18.78
N SER A 598 12.46 -2.33 -17.49
CA SER A 598 11.64 -3.27 -16.73
C SER A 598 10.34 -2.60 -16.27
N PRO A 599 9.16 -3.19 -16.50
CA PRO A 599 7.90 -2.70 -15.92
C PRO A 599 7.84 -2.91 -14.39
N GLY A 600 8.82 -3.57 -13.78
CA GLY A 600 8.98 -3.69 -12.33
C GLY A 600 9.70 -2.51 -11.68
N LYS A 601 9.92 -1.41 -12.41
CA LYS A 601 10.57 -0.20 -11.90
C LYS A 601 9.80 1.06 -12.29
N GLN A 602 10.18 2.16 -11.66
CA GLN A 602 9.71 3.52 -11.90
C GLN A 602 10.77 4.29 -12.66
N TYR A 603 10.37 5.24 -13.51
CA TYR A 603 11.32 5.99 -14.34
C TYR A 603 11.06 7.49 -14.37
N VAL A 604 12.13 8.27 -14.33
CA VAL A 604 12.14 9.71 -14.63
C VAL A 604 12.92 9.93 -15.92
N PHE A 605 12.19 10.19 -17.00
CA PHE A 605 12.78 10.53 -18.29
C PHE A 605 13.06 12.03 -18.33
N GLY A 606 14.33 12.41 -18.43
CA GLY A 606 14.72 13.79 -18.66
C GLY A 606 14.91 14.05 -20.15
N TYR A 607 13.98 14.81 -20.74
CA TYR A 607 13.97 15.11 -22.18
C TYR A 607 14.74 16.38 -22.49
N HIS A 608 15.64 16.30 -23.47
CA HIS A 608 16.48 17.41 -23.93
C HIS A 608 16.63 17.45 -25.46
N PRO A 609 16.70 18.65 -26.08
CA PRO A 609 16.38 19.94 -25.48
C PRO A 609 14.85 20.11 -25.43
N HIS A 610 14.35 21.05 -24.63
CA HIS A 610 12.95 21.49 -24.69
C HIS A 610 12.60 22.08 -26.07
N GLY A 611 13.55 22.76 -26.71
CA GLY A 611 13.34 23.50 -27.95
C GLY A 611 12.27 24.58 -27.83
N VAL A 612 11.78 25.09 -28.96
CA VAL A 612 10.70 26.10 -28.95
C VAL A 612 9.37 25.50 -28.47
N ALA A 613 9.09 24.21 -28.76
CA ALA A 613 7.80 23.60 -28.45
C ALA A 613 7.79 22.06 -28.21
N PHE A 614 8.93 21.44 -27.86
CA PHE A 614 9.08 20.03 -27.45
C PHE A 614 8.21 19.01 -28.22
N ARG A 615 8.20 19.12 -29.55
CA ARG A 615 7.37 18.33 -30.46
C ARG A 615 7.79 16.87 -30.49
N GLY A 616 9.07 16.57 -30.33
CA GLY A 616 9.54 15.20 -30.18
C GLY A 616 9.00 14.56 -28.90
N ALA A 617 9.05 15.25 -27.77
CA ALA A 617 8.48 14.74 -26.51
C ALA A 617 6.96 14.52 -26.62
N MET A 618 6.22 15.48 -27.19
CA MET A 618 4.77 15.35 -27.35
C MET A 618 4.40 14.17 -28.27
N GLY A 619 5.07 14.03 -29.41
CA GLY A 619 4.73 13.00 -30.39
C GLY A 619 5.22 11.59 -30.03
N ALA A 620 6.38 11.49 -29.38
CA ALA A 620 7.05 10.20 -29.12
C ALA A 620 6.85 9.68 -27.69
N LEU A 621 6.64 10.56 -26.70
CA LEU A 621 6.58 10.18 -25.29
C LEU A 621 5.18 10.40 -24.67
N ALA A 622 4.40 11.37 -25.17
CA ALA A 622 3.01 11.55 -24.77
C ALA A 622 2.05 10.80 -25.70
N ALA A 623 1.98 11.21 -26.96
CA ALA A 623 1.22 10.50 -27.99
C ALA A 623 1.91 9.18 -28.35
N ASP A 624 1.13 8.16 -28.72
CA ASP A 624 1.66 6.83 -29.02
C ASP A 624 1.92 6.65 -30.52
N SER A 625 2.32 7.73 -31.20
CA SER A 625 2.45 7.75 -32.66
C SER A 625 3.75 7.16 -33.17
N ALA A 626 4.81 7.21 -32.34
CA ALA A 626 6.10 6.59 -32.61
C ALA A 626 6.25 5.22 -31.93
N GLY A 627 5.14 4.62 -31.45
CA GLY A 627 5.10 3.29 -30.84
C GLY A 627 5.76 3.18 -29.47
N PHE A 628 5.49 4.14 -28.57
CA PHE A 628 6.01 4.10 -27.19
C PHE A 628 5.58 2.84 -26.45
N SER A 629 4.28 2.50 -26.51
CA SER A 629 3.74 1.32 -25.82
C SER A 629 4.33 0.01 -26.35
N GLN A 630 4.75 -0.02 -27.61
CA GLN A 630 5.40 -1.16 -28.25
C GLN A 630 6.90 -1.23 -27.86
N LEU A 631 7.59 -0.09 -27.78
CA LEU A 631 8.99 -0.02 -27.34
C LEU A 631 9.17 -0.26 -25.84
N PHE A 632 8.19 0.11 -25.02
CA PHE A 632 8.25 0.01 -23.56
C PHE A 632 6.97 -0.63 -23.01
N PRO A 633 6.75 -1.93 -23.28
CA PRO A 633 5.53 -2.58 -22.88
C PRO A 633 5.41 -2.65 -21.35
N GLY A 634 4.21 -2.41 -20.82
CA GLY A 634 3.95 -2.36 -19.39
C GLY A 634 4.38 -1.05 -18.71
N ILE A 635 4.91 -0.07 -19.45
CA ILE A 635 5.28 1.24 -18.92
C ILE A 635 4.29 2.32 -19.37
N THR A 636 3.63 2.96 -18.40
CA THR A 636 2.75 4.11 -18.61
C THR A 636 3.52 5.40 -18.37
N ASN A 637 3.87 6.09 -19.44
CA ASN A 637 4.52 7.39 -19.36
C ASN A 637 3.53 8.57 -19.32
N THR A 638 3.84 9.53 -18.45
CA THR A 638 3.14 10.81 -18.30
C THR A 638 4.08 11.97 -18.67
N LEU A 639 3.78 12.70 -19.74
CA LEU A 639 4.52 13.92 -20.07
C LEU A 639 4.09 15.07 -19.14
N LEU A 640 5.03 15.66 -18.42
CA LEU A 640 4.73 16.70 -17.45
C LEU A 640 4.86 18.09 -18.07
N VAL A 641 3.81 18.89 -17.92
CA VAL A 641 3.72 20.28 -18.38
C VAL A 641 3.33 21.21 -17.23
N LYS A 642 3.51 22.50 -17.44
CA LYS A 642 3.23 23.54 -16.45
C LYS A 642 1.75 23.52 -15.99
N ASP A 643 1.51 23.57 -14.68
CA ASP A 643 0.19 23.39 -14.07
C ASP A 643 -0.85 24.40 -14.62
N GLU A 644 -0.42 25.61 -14.94
CA GLU A 644 -1.27 26.69 -15.46
C GLU A 644 -1.98 26.35 -16.78
N PHE A 645 -1.44 25.42 -17.58
CA PHE A 645 -2.12 24.96 -18.79
C PHE A 645 -3.38 24.15 -18.50
N PHE A 646 -3.45 23.49 -17.35
CA PHE A 646 -4.63 22.71 -16.94
C PHE A 646 -5.77 23.56 -16.36
N TYR A 647 -5.54 24.86 -16.16
CA TYR A 647 -6.58 25.82 -15.79
C TYR A 647 -7.20 26.54 -16.99
N GLN A 648 -6.78 26.20 -18.21
CA GLN A 648 -7.30 26.78 -19.43
C GLN A 648 -8.40 25.87 -20.04
N PRO A 649 -9.56 26.45 -20.43
CA PRO A 649 -10.66 25.68 -20.97
C PRO A 649 -10.27 25.02 -22.31
N LEU A 650 -10.77 23.80 -22.55
CA LEU A 650 -10.51 22.92 -23.71
C LEU A 650 -9.06 22.44 -23.85
N LEU A 651 -8.07 23.29 -23.54
CA LEU A 651 -6.66 22.90 -23.52
C LEU A 651 -6.38 21.83 -22.46
N ARG A 652 -7.03 21.93 -21.29
CA ARG A 652 -6.96 20.94 -20.22
C ARG A 652 -7.31 19.54 -20.71
N GLU A 653 -8.44 19.39 -21.40
CA GLU A 653 -8.94 18.09 -21.89
C GLU A 653 -8.05 17.54 -23.01
N TYR A 654 -7.55 18.41 -23.88
CA TYR A 654 -6.56 18.04 -24.89
C TYR A 654 -5.28 17.46 -24.26
N LEU A 655 -4.73 18.15 -23.24
CA LEU A 655 -3.51 17.71 -22.56
C LEU A 655 -3.73 16.41 -21.76
N LEU A 656 -4.81 16.35 -20.97
CA LEU A 656 -5.14 15.15 -20.20
C LEU A 656 -5.44 13.96 -21.10
N GLY A 657 -6.18 14.18 -22.20
CA GLY A 657 -6.47 13.15 -23.20
C GLY A 657 -5.21 12.61 -23.86
N ALA A 658 -4.23 13.47 -24.15
CA ALA A 658 -2.92 13.06 -24.65
C ALA A 658 -2.05 12.31 -23.62
N GLY A 659 -2.49 12.25 -22.35
CA GLY A 659 -1.75 11.61 -21.27
C GLY A 659 -0.73 12.51 -20.56
N ALA A 660 -0.89 13.84 -20.65
CA ALA A 660 -0.04 14.78 -19.94
C ALA A 660 -0.50 15.02 -18.49
N GLY A 661 0.42 15.46 -17.63
CA GLY A 661 0.18 15.79 -16.21
C GLY A 661 0.91 17.05 -15.75
N GLY A 662 0.65 17.48 -14.52
CA GLY A 662 1.29 18.65 -13.92
C GLY A 662 2.72 18.39 -13.44
N VAL A 663 3.62 19.38 -13.56
CA VAL A 663 5.07 19.26 -13.27
C VAL A 663 5.49 19.69 -11.85
N SER A 664 4.54 19.92 -10.94
CA SER A 664 4.90 20.20 -9.53
C SER A 664 5.54 18.97 -8.85
N ARG A 665 6.46 19.19 -7.89
CA ARG A 665 7.13 18.10 -7.14
C ARG A 665 6.13 17.07 -6.60
N SER A 666 5.03 17.56 -6.03
CA SER A 666 3.97 16.71 -5.47
C SER A 666 3.23 15.90 -6.53
N SER A 667 3.04 16.46 -7.73
CA SER A 667 2.45 15.76 -8.87
C SER A 667 3.40 14.68 -9.39
N CYS A 668 4.68 14.98 -9.57
CA CYS A 668 5.70 14.00 -9.99
C CYS A 668 5.72 12.78 -9.06
N ILE A 669 5.78 13.01 -7.74
CA ILE A 669 5.76 11.93 -6.75
C ILE A 669 4.47 11.13 -6.84
N ARG A 670 3.30 11.77 -6.99
CA ARG A 670 2.03 11.04 -7.11
C ARG A 670 1.92 10.22 -8.40
N HIS A 671 2.38 10.74 -9.54
CA HIS A 671 2.44 9.97 -10.79
C HIS A 671 3.37 8.76 -10.67
N LEU A 672 4.49 8.89 -9.94
CA LEU A 672 5.44 7.79 -9.73
C LEU A 672 4.99 6.77 -8.67
N THR A 673 4.03 7.11 -7.81
CA THR A 673 3.63 6.27 -6.65
C THR A 673 2.19 5.78 -6.70
N LYS A 674 1.34 6.31 -7.60
CA LYS A 674 -0.08 5.97 -7.73
C LYS A 674 -0.51 5.54 -9.13
N ASN A 675 0.41 5.58 -10.10
CA ASN A 675 0.17 5.12 -11.46
C ASN A 675 0.80 3.72 -11.65
N GLY A 676 0.89 3.25 -12.89
CA GLY A 676 1.53 1.98 -13.19
C GLY A 676 0.53 0.83 -13.28
N HIS A 677 0.99 -0.32 -13.76
CA HIS A 677 0.11 -1.49 -13.95
C HIS A 677 -0.41 -2.05 -12.61
N ASP A 678 0.30 -1.77 -11.52
CA ASP A 678 -0.06 -2.16 -10.16
C ASP A 678 -0.85 -1.09 -9.38
N GLY A 679 -1.07 0.09 -9.98
CA GLY A 679 -1.66 1.25 -9.32
C GLY A 679 -0.84 1.82 -8.15
N ARG A 680 0.44 1.43 -8.04
CA ARG A 680 1.33 1.70 -6.89
C ARG A 680 2.73 2.16 -7.31
N GLY A 681 2.89 2.49 -8.59
CA GLY A 681 4.08 3.07 -9.18
C GLY A 681 4.83 2.15 -10.14
N MET A 682 4.64 0.83 -10.09
CA MET A 682 5.43 -0.06 -10.95
C MET A 682 5.00 0.05 -12.41
N GLY A 683 5.99 0.26 -13.28
CA GLY A 683 5.73 0.58 -14.67
C GLY A 683 5.20 2.01 -14.86
N SER A 684 5.32 2.88 -13.86
CA SER A 684 5.08 4.31 -14.08
C SER A 684 6.36 5.00 -14.57
N ALA A 685 6.19 5.87 -15.56
CA ALA A 685 7.24 6.77 -16.01
C ALA A 685 6.70 8.20 -16.04
N ILE A 686 7.55 9.17 -15.72
CA ILE A 686 7.27 10.58 -15.97
C ILE A 686 8.32 11.14 -16.91
N THR A 687 7.91 11.99 -17.84
CA THR A 687 8.83 12.75 -18.71
C THR A 687 8.83 14.21 -18.29
N ILE A 688 10.02 14.74 -18.01
CA ILE A 688 10.24 16.15 -17.67
C ILE A 688 11.15 16.76 -18.74
N THR A 689 10.71 17.85 -19.36
CA THR A 689 11.56 18.70 -20.20
C THR A 689 12.42 19.59 -19.28
N VAL A 690 13.60 19.11 -18.90
CA VAL A 690 14.35 19.60 -17.72
C VAL A 690 14.78 21.07 -17.84
N GLY A 691 15.24 21.52 -19.02
CA GLY A 691 15.69 22.90 -19.17
C GLY A 691 14.56 23.93 -19.24
N GLY A 692 13.35 23.50 -19.64
CA GLY A 692 12.13 24.32 -19.64
C GLY A 692 12.29 25.64 -20.39
N SER A 693 11.79 26.73 -19.80
CA SER A 693 11.81 28.06 -20.41
C SER A 693 13.23 28.64 -20.63
N ARG A 694 14.26 28.12 -19.96
CA ARG A 694 15.65 28.55 -20.21
C ARG A 694 16.18 27.98 -21.52
N GLU A 695 15.97 26.68 -21.77
CA GLU A 695 16.29 26.04 -23.05
C GLU A 695 15.47 26.63 -24.19
N TYR A 696 14.18 26.89 -23.97
CA TYR A 696 13.32 27.60 -24.94
C TYR A 696 13.92 28.94 -25.39
N ASN A 697 14.49 29.71 -24.45
CA ASN A 697 15.02 31.04 -24.73
C ASN A 697 16.38 31.06 -25.43
N ILE A 698 17.07 29.94 -25.51
CA ILE A 698 18.35 29.77 -26.22
C ILE A 698 18.23 28.86 -27.45
N ALA A 699 17.05 28.26 -27.68
CA ALA A 699 16.82 27.40 -28.81
C ALA A 699 16.99 28.16 -30.13
N GLU A 700 17.90 27.67 -30.96
CA GLU A 700 18.22 28.22 -32.27
C GLU A 700 18.65 27.09 -33.23
N PRO A 701 18.25 27.13 -34.52
CA PRO A 701 18.73 26.17 -35.50
C PRO A 701 20.26 26.12 -35.55
N GLY A 702 20.82 24.91 -35.71
CA GLY A 702 22.27 24.69 -35.73
C GLY A 702 22.94 24.69 -34.34
N THR A 703 22.17 24.71 -33.25
CA THR A 703 22.69 24.70 -31.88
C THR A 703 22.12 23.56 -31.04
N MET A 704 22.87 23.08 -30.05
CA MET A 704 22.42 22.06 -29.09
C MET A 704 22.84 22.43 -27.66
N GLY A 705 22.27 23.53 -27.16
CA GLY A 705 22.42 23.97 -25.77
C GLY A 705 21.43 23.28 -24.84
N VAL A 706 21.93 22.64 -23.80
CA VAL A 706 21.14 21.89 -22.81
C VAL A 706 21.33 22.47 -21.40
N VAL A 707 20.24 22.95 -20.79
CA VAL A 707 20.23 23.54 -19.45
C VAL A 707 19.98 22.45 -18.41
N VAL A 708 21.05 21.81 -17.97
CA VAL A 708 21.00 20.73 -16.96
C VAL A 708 21.87 21.00 -15.74
N LYS A 709 22.95 21.80 -15.85
CA LYS A 709 23.96 22.02 -14.80
C LYS A 709 23.37 22.49 -13.47
N ILE A 710 22.39 23.38 -13.53
CA ILE A 710 21.73 23.92 -12.33
C ILE A 710 20.42 23.17 -11.96
N ARG A 711 19.99 22.19 -12.76
CA ARG A 711 18.67 21.55 -12.63
C ARG A 711 18.77 20.22 -11.89
N LYS A 712 18.66 20.26 -10.55
CA LYS A 712 18.73 19.06 -9.69
C LYS A 712 17.37 18.58 -9.18
N GLY A 713 16.30 19.33 -9.44
CA GLY A 713 14.95 19.03 -8.93
C GLY A 713 14.42 17.66 -9.35
N PHE A 714 14.65 17.23 -10.58
CA PHE A 714 14.20 15.92 -11.07
C PHE A 714 15.02 14.77 -10.49
N ILE A 715 16.32 14.97 -10.22
CA ILE A 715 17.18 14.02 -9.50
C ILE A 715 16.63 13.81 -8.08
N ARG A 716 16.28 14.90 -7.38
CA ARG A 716 15.67 14.82 -6.04
C ARG A 716 14.33 14.07 -6.04
N VAL A 717 13.52 14.23 -7.09
CA VAL A 717 12.29 13.46 -7.26
C VAL A 717 12.60 11.97 -7.43
N ALA A 718 13.53 11.63 -8.32
CA ALA A 718 13.98 10.25 -8.53
C ALA A 718 14.49 9.62 -7.24
N VAL A 719 15.39 10.28 -6.51
CA VAL A 719 15.90 9.82 -5.20
C VAL A 719 14.77 9.64 -4.18
N SER A 720 13.81 10.57 -4.10
CA SER A 720 12.70 10.45 -3.14
C SER A 720 11.74 9.29 -3.46
N THR A 721 11.63 8.90 -4.73
CA THR A 721 10.67 7.89 -5.20
C THR A 721 11.31 6.52 -5.40
N GLY A 722 12.62 6.46 -5.64
CA GLY A 722 13.33 5.26 -6.09
C GLY A 722 13.24 5.04 -7.60
N ALA A 723 12.79 6.05 -8.35
CA ALA A 723 12.67 5.97 -9.80
C ALA A 723 14.05 6.10 -10.46
N GLU A 724 14.33 5.26 -11.46
CA GLU A 724 15.58 5.32 -12.22
C GLU A 724 15.58 6.54 -13.16
N LEU A 725 16.74 7.17 -13.30
CA LEU A 725 16.90 8.34 -14.16
C LEU A 725 17.25 7.91 -15.57
N VAL A 726 16.53 8.39 -16.57
CA VAL A 726 16.79 8.03 -17.98
C VAL A 726 17.02 9.29 -18.80
N PRO A 727 18.24 9.49 -19.35
CA PRO A 727 18.51 10.60 -20.26
C PRO A 727 17.83 10.36 -21.61
N VAL A 728 17.18 11.40 -22.15
CA VAL A 728 16.49 11.33 -23.45
C VAL A 728 16.89 12.53 -24.32
N ILE A 729 17.32 12.25 -25.55
CA ILE A 729 17.72 13.28 -26.52
C ILE A 729 16.78 13.30 -27.73
N GLY A 730 16.23 14.46 -28.07
CA GLY A 730 15.48 14.74 -29.29
C GLY A 730 16.34 15.41 -30.36
N PHE A 731 16.91 14.62 -31.26
CA PHE A 731 17.68 15.13 -32.40
C PHE A 731 16.74 15.82 -33.40
N GLY A 732 17.05 17.07 -33.76
CA GLY A 732 16.27 17.90 -34.69
C GLY A 732 15.26 18.85 -34.04
N GLU A 733 15.13 18.84 -32.70
CA GLU A 733 14.13 19.66 -31.98
C GLU A 733 14.36 21.17 -32.15
N ASN A 734 15.61 21.64 -32.15
CA ASN A 734 15.94 23.05 -32.34
C ASN A 734 15.82 23.52 -33.81
N GLU A 735 15.71 22.61 -34.77
CA GLU A 735 15.59 22.92 -36.20
C GLU A 735 14.15 23.25 -36.64
N LEU A 736 13.19 23.14 -35.71
CA LEU A 736 11.77 23.25 -36.04
C LEU A 736 11.28 24.69 -36.23
N PHE A 737 11.96 25.67 -35.63
CA PHE A 737 11.55 27.06 -35.68
C PHE A 737 12.76 27.98 -35.77
N ASP A 738 12.61 29.08 -36.51
CA ASP A 738 13.58 30.15 -36.58
C ASP A 738 13.30 31.17 -35.47
N ARG A 739 14.37 31.73 -34.91
CA ARG A 739 14.27 32.78 -33.90
C ARG A 739 14.04 34.13 -34.56
N VAL A 740 13.08 34.90 -34.04
CA VAL A 740 12.83 36.28 -34.48
C VAL A 740 13.44 37.24 -33.47
N ASP A 741 14.35 38.10 -33.94
CA ASP A 741 14.83 39.21 -33.12
C ASP A 741 13.79 40.34 -33.09
N VAL A 742 12.98 40.33 -32.03
CA VAL A 742 11.93 41.33 -31.81
C VAL A 742 12.47 42.58 -31.10
N LYS A 743 13.68 42.52 -30.52
CA LYS A 743 14.24 43.63 -29.72
C LYS A 743 14.85 44.73 -30.58
N SER A 744 15.31 44.41 -31.78
CA SER A 744 15.78 45.39 -32.78
C SER A 744 14.64 46.07 -33.55
N SER A 745 13.39 45.61 -33.42
CA SER A 745 12.23 46.18 -34.12
C SER A 745 11.62 47.38 -33.38
N ARG A 746 11.55 48.53 -34.07
CA ARG A 746 10.94 49.78 -33.57
C ARG A 746 9.42 49.68 -33.36
N LEU A 747 8.75 48.74 -34.03
CA LEU A 747 7.31 48.48 -33.96
C LEU A 747 6.95 47.38 -32.95
N LEU A 748 7.69 46.27 -32.94
CA LEU A 748 7.34 45.08 -32.14
C LEU A 748 8.04 45.05 -30.76
N GLY A 749 9.08 45.87 -30.55
CA GLY A 749 9.82 45.95 -29.29
C GLY A 749 8.95 46.31 -28.06
N PRO A 750 8.08 47.34 -28.13
CA PRO A 750 7.16 47.69 -27.02
C PRO A 750 6.12 46.59 -26.73
N LEU A 751 5.59 45.93 -27.78
CA LEU A 751 4.66 44.81 -27.68
C LEU A 751 5.31 43.59 -27.01
N ALA A 752 6.55 43.27 -27.37
CA ALA A 752 7.31 42.21 -26.72
C ALA A 752 7.55 42.49 -25.23
N LYS A 753 7.93 43.73 -24.87
CA LYS A 753 8.10 44.12 -23.46
C LYS A 753 6.81 44.05 -22.66
N LEU A 754 5.68 44.47 -23.25
CA LEU A 754 4.36 44.36 -22.61
C LEU A 754 3.96 42.89 -22.40
N TRP A 755 4.27 42.03 -23.37
CA TRP A 755 4.00 40.60 -23.28
C TRP A 755 4.88 39.92 -22.23
N GLU A 756 6.19 40.19 -22.20
CA GLU A 756 7.12 39.71 -21.17
C GLU A 756 6.68 40.14 -19.76
N TRP A 757 6.17 41.37 -19.60
CA TRP A 757 5.59 41.87 -18.35
C TRP A 757 4.33 41.10 -17.96
N SER A 758 3.43 40.84 -18.90
CA SER A 758 2.17 40.11 -18.63
C SER A 758 2.38 38.63 -18.29
N VAL A 759 3.35 37.96 -18.93
CA VAL A 759 3.63 36.53 -18.71
C VAL A 759 4.68 36.26 -17.63
N GLY A 760 5.33 37.31 -17.12
CA GLY A 760 6.27 37.24 -15.99
C GLY A 760 7.61 36.55 -16.27
N HIS A 761 7.97 36.36 -17.54
CA HIS A 761 9.27 35.81 -17.96
C HIS A 761 9.65 36.25 -19.37
N LYS A 762 10.94 36.16 -19.73
CA LYS A 762 11.44 36.46 -21.08
C LYS A 762 10.88 35.46 -22.09
N VAL A 763 10.40 35.95 -23.24
CA VAL A 763 9.80 35.15 -24.30
C VAL A 763 10.60 35.29 -25.60
N ALA A 764 11.15 34.18 -26.09
CA ALA A 764 11.77 34.11 -27.41
C ALA A 764 10.70 33.96 -28.51
N PHE A 765 10.46 35.03 -29.27
CA PHE A 765 9.59 34.94 -30.44
C PHE A 765 10.23 34.06 -31.52
N SER A 766 9.43 33.15 -32.07
CA SER A 766 9.88 32.19 -33.07
C SER A 766 8.84 32.07 -34.18
N THR A 767 9.30 31.87 -35.40
CA THR A 767 8.47 31.63 -36.60
C THR A 767 8.95 30.35 -37.29
N GLY A 768 8.23 29.88 -38.29
CA GLY A 768 8.74 28.84 -39.17
C GLY A 768 8.22 29.04 -40.59
N ARG A 769 7.63 27.99 -41.16
CA ARG A 769 7.12 28.01 -42.54
C ARG A 769 6.09 29.12 -42.72
N PHE A 770 6.16 29.80 -43.86
CA PHE A 770 5.28 30.92 -44.23
C PHE A 770 5.31 32.11 -43.27
N ASN A 771 6.37 32.26 -42.46
CA ASN A 771 6.51 33.31 -41.43
C ASN A 771 5.40 33.31 -40.38
N ILE A 772 4.72 32.17 -40.20
CA ILE A 772 3.75 31.94 -39.12
C ILE A 772 4.32 30.93 -38.13
N PHE A 773 3.64 30.68 -37.02
CA PHE A 773 3.99 29.62 -36.06
C PHE A 773 3.63 28.23 -36.60
N CYS A 774 4.23 27.88 -37.73
CA CYS A 774 4.17 26.60 -38.41
C CYS A 774 5.59 26.01 -38.45
N PRO A 775 5.86 24.86 -37.83
CA PRO A 775 7.21 24.33 -37.72
C PRO A 775 7.77 23.89 -39.08
N HIS A 776 9.09 23.91 -39.23
CA HIS A 776 9.78 23.34 -40.39
C HIS A 776 9.61 21.83 -40.47
N ARG A 777 9.59 21.31 -41.70
CA ARG A 777 9.53 19.85 -41.95
C ARG A 777 10.93 19.27 -41.84
N LYS A 778 11.35 18.99 -40.60
CA LYS A 778 12.64 18.38 -40.29
C LYS A 778 12.45 17.04 -39.58
N PRO A 779 13.35 16.05 -39.80
CA PRO A 779 13.35 14.79 -39.06
C PRO A 779 13.48 15.01 -37.55
N LEU A 780 12.66 14.31 -36.76
CA LEU A 780 12.78 14.24 -35.29
C LEU A 780 13.12 12.81 -34.88
N ASN A 781 14.28 12.61 -34.26
CA ASN A 781 14.70 11.30 -33.74
C ASN A 781 14.84 11.42 -32.22
N VAL A 782 13.97 10.75 -31.48
CA VAL A 782 13.98 10.73 -30.02
C VAL A 782 14.68 9.46 -29.55
N VAL A 783 15.76 9.59 -28.79
CA VAL A 783 16.56 8.46 -28.28
C VAL A 783 16.46 8.39 -26.77
N VAL A 784 15.96 7.26 -26.28
CA VAL A 784 15.89 6.93 -24.85
C VAL A 784 17.14 6.16 -24.44
N GLY A 785 17.90 6.75 -23.52
CA GLY A 785 19.17 6.23 -23.01
C GLY A 785 19.04 5.07 -22.03
N LYS A 786 20.21 4.68 -21.50
CA LYS A 786 20.31 3.67 -20.45
C LYS A 786 19.82 4.26 -19.12
N PRO A 787 19.06 3.50 -18.31
CA PRO A 787 18.64 3.95 -17.00
C PRO A 787 19.84 4.00 -16.05
N ILE A 788 19.87 5.02 -15.21
CA ILE A 788 20.81 5.18 -14.09
C ILE A 788 20.07 4.69 -12.83
N PRO A 789 20.55 3.61 -12.19
CA PRO A 789 19.93 3.08 -10.98
C PRO A 789 19.93 4.10 -9.84
N VAL A 790 18.81 4.18 -9.12
CA VAL A 790 18.64 5.11 -7.99
C VAL A 790 18.23 4.34 -6.75
N GLN A 791 18.98 4.52 -5.67
CA GLN A 791 18.61 4.07 -4.34
C GLN A 791 17.69 5.12 -3.70
N GLN A 792 16.54 4.67 -3.22
CA GLN A 792 15.55 5.58 -2.66
C GLN A 792 16.00 6.17 -1.31
N GLN A 793 15.95 7.50 -1.18
CA GLN A 793 16.15 8.22 0.07
C GLN A 793 14.98 9.20 0.29
N ARG A 794 14.10 8.92 1.26
CA ARG A 794 12.88 9.72 1.50
C ARG A 794 13.10 10.92 2.41
N TYR A 795 13.91 10.75 3.46
CA TYR A 795 14.17 11.77 4.48
C TYR A 795 15.59 12.27 4.30
N ASP A 796 15.73 13.59 4.23
CA ASP A 796 16.98 14.32 4.05
C ASP A 796 17.94 13.69 3.02
N PRO A 797 17.59 13.72 1.71
CA PRO A 797 18.38 13.06 0.69
C PRO A 797 19.79 13.63 0.65
N ASP A 798 20.78 12.74 0.67
CA ASP A 798 22.20 13.11 0.72
C ASP A 798 22.55 13.92 -0.54
N GLU A 799 22.99 15.17 -0.32
CA GLU A 799 23.41 16.06 -1.39
C GLU A 799 24.56 15.48 -2.20
N LYS A 800 25.50 14.75 -1.56
CA LYS A 800 26.60 14.10 -2.29
C LYS A 800 26.09 13.05 -3.26
N TYR A 801 25.10 12.26 -2.85
CA TYR A 801 24.46 11.27 -3.70
C TYR A 801 23.68 11.91 -4.86
N ILE A 802 23.02 13.05 -4.60
CA ILE A 802 22.35 13.84 -5.65
C ILE A 802 23.36 14.38 -6.67
N GLU A 803 24.51 14.91 -6.23
CA GLU A 803 25.57 15.37 -7.13
C GLU A 803 26.13 14.24 -7.99
N GLU A 804 26.36 13.06 -7.40
CA GLU A 804 26.87 11.88 -8.10
C GLU A 804 25.90 11.43 -9.21
N LEU A 805 24.61 11.26 -8.88
CA LEU A 805 23.59 10.93 -9.87
C LEU A 805 23.46 12.00 -10.95
N HIS A 806 23.56 13.28 -10.58
CA HIS A 806 23.52 14.38 -11.52
C HIS A 806 24.73 14.38 -12.46
N PHE A 807 25.93 14.05 -11.96
CA PHE A 807 27.12 13.86 -12.78
C PHE A 807 26.94 12.70 -13.78
N GLN A 808 26.52 11.52 -13.30
CA GLN A 808 26.26 10.36 -14.16
C GLN A 808 25.21 10.68 -15.24
N TYR A 809 24.17 11.44 -14.89
CA TYR A 809 23.14 11.88 -15.83
C TYR A 809 23.69 12.78 -16.94
N ARG A 810 24.59 13.73 -16.61
CA ARG A 810 25.24 14.59 -17.60
C ARG A 810 26.12 13.80 -18.55
N VAL A 811 26.95 12.89 -18.01
CA VAL A 811 27.78 11.99 -18.82
C VAL A 811 26.90 11.12 -19.73
N GLY A 812 25.77 10.62 -19.23
CA GLY A 812 24.80 9.88 -20.03
C GLY A 812 24.25 10.67 -21.23
N LEU A 813 24.00 11.97 -21.07
CA LEU A 813 23.57 12.84 -22.18
C LEU A 813 24.69 13.07 -23.20
N GLU A 814 25.91 13.35 -22.74
CA GLU A 814 27.07 13.57 -23.62
C GLU A 814 27.35 12.33 -24.48
N ASN A 815 27.36 11.15 -23.85
CA ASN A 815 27.53 9.88 -24.56
C ASN A 815 26.43 9.65 -25.60
N LEU A 816 25.15 9.85 -25.24
CA LEU A 816 24.05 9.72 -26.21
C LEU A 816 24.20 10.65 -27.41
N TRP A 817 24.69 11.88 -27.19
CA TRP A 817 24.93 12.81 -28.28
C TRP A 817 26.07 12.33 -29.18
N ASP A 818 27.22 12.02 -28.60
CA ASP A 818 28.42 11.64 -29.35
C ASP A 818 28.24 10.35 -30.13
N ASP A 819 27.55 9.37 -29.54
CA ASP A 819 27.30 8.06 -30.12
C ASP A 819 26.38 8.10 -31.36
N TRP A 820 25.46 9.07 -31.41
CA TRP A 820 24.34 9.05 -32.36
C TRP A 820 24.21 10.27 -33.27
N LYS A 821 24.88 11.39 -32.99
CA LYS A 821 24.81 12.61 -33.82
C LYS A 821 25.14 12.37 -35.29
N ALA A 822 26.13 11.51 -35.57
CA ALA A 822 26.55 11.18 -36.93
C ALA A 822 25.49 10.34 -37.67
N VAL A 823 24.86 9.39 -36.97
CA VAL A 823 23.83 8.50 -37.54
C VAL A 823 22.60 9.30 -37.96
N PHE A 824 22.23 10.32 -37.19
CA PHE A 824 21.06 11.17 -37.48
C PHE A 824 21.36 12.38 -38.36
N GLY A 825 22.57 12.46 -38.94
CA GLY A 825 22.91 13.48 -39.93
C GLY A 825 23.02 14.89 -39.36
N VAL A 826 23.37 15.03 -38.07
CA VAL A 826 23.63 16.34 -37.46
C VAL A 826 24.88 16.96 -38.10
N ASN A 827 24.82 18.26 -38.42
CA ASN A 827 25.97 18.97 -38.99
C ASN A 827 27.15 18.95 -38.00
N ARG A 828 28.35 18.65 -38.50
CA ARG A 828 29.58 18.58 -37.70
C ARG A 828 29.90 19.89 -36.95
N SER A 829 29.39 21.03 -37.40
CA SER A 829 29.56 22.32 -36.73
C SER A 829 28.72 22.48 -35.46
N VAL A 830 27.69 21.66 -35.26
CA VAL A 830 26.81 21.75 -34.08
C VAL A 830 27.53 21.17 -32.86
N LYS A 831 27.80 22.03 -31.88
CA LYS A 831 28.37 21.61 -30.59
C LYS A 831 27.26 21.30 -29.60
N PHE A 832 27.44 20.23 -28.83
CA PHE A 832 26.61 19.93 -27.66
C PHE A 832 27.21 20.63 -26.46
N GLU A 833 26.43 21.53 -25.86
CA GLU A 833 26.90 22.39 -24.78
C GLU A 833 25.96 22.30 -23.59
N LEU A 834 26.50 21.86 -22.45
CA LEU A 834 25.81 21.95 -21.18
C LEU A 834 25.92 23.38 -20.65
N VAL A 835 24.79 24.09 -20.61
CA VAL A 835 24.70 25.51 -20.23
C VAL A 835 23.98 25.70 -18.89
N ASP A 836 24.14 26.88 -18.30
CA ASP A 836 23.62 27.24 -16.97
C ASP A 836 22.22 27.87 -16.99
#